data_AF-A0A0F3IEC6-F1
#
_entry.id   AF-A0A0F3IEC6-F1
#
_cell.length_a   1.000
_cell.length_b   1.000
_cell.length_c   1.000
_cell.angle_alpha   90.00
_cell.angle_beta   90.00
_cell.angle_gamma   90.00
#
_symmetry.space_group_name_H-M   'P 1'
#
loop_
_entity.id
_entity.type
_entity.pdbx_description
1 polymer ?
#
loop_
_entity_poly.entity_id
_entity_poly.type
_entity_poly.pdbx_seq_one_letter_code
_entity_poly.pdbx_strand_id
1 'polypeptide(L)'
;MPVDDYYKVLSYPRLNRLKTSLAIAQASTLLAELQREIEDTVSHDQAKRVTYLTELFSRIHRELFVDWKDQATVSHRPGAMPDADKRKSFRITLERLVLDDDDNQDTAIFDNNGFVIFTANIAERLSIFYQKMRSVRPFHYGNQITLDFFMVALGNLPAFKSVYPQAIDFRRLKANDAAALHDLTSSHDAVTHAFENALNPLLLKSLPNTANGYGKWPENRKFVLGIPFLSHTTEQGVDCLVTINGGLVPLAKLRIDLFLAGKQFADYPAELTEPVIGYLPGTEHLRRPKMTQLDGIRLPSNGSAPLFCLDINILSGLRAPGHTELLLLLKQCLGEQATIFELANNDGLKQRLLAEAGGDTRLQRGVEIAYERISYIASKLEAAKTTIFNGKTPVSHPHLFMSMGGAGSGKTAVEELAAAVCGDNFVIASLDEFRKLSDLYSVLTAASHHSDDYTFVEPFANRLRALVSRHARANRINILYDGTGIPYTPRYEEIIQAFASAGFATQLTAIDAFLVKPEGPIYLPYSSVIERVQKRFIKNDRALPWVVTIDKHIRAPGSFITALQHSALKKIALFANDGAVDQHYLVAESFDFNDEEIRAMQRHQLMARLSDYFSLLIRQHTLSVLKRLAHHDQPLITALLNRNPEFTEANLGYLVYHSGQTYRVLAIYNVRRMVDFIEKRQLNPNASGQEGLLFKPDSLAFHVNPTTATPWLTTLQEDHPLVTPPYIHDALP
;
A
#
# COMPACT_ATOMS: atom_id res chain seq x y z
N MET A 1 0.08 -0.22 -39.31
CA MET A 1 -0.48 -1.57 -39.56
C MET A 1 -2.00 -1.43 -39.62
N PRO A 2 -2.68 -2.14 -40.53
CA PRO A 2 -4.14 -2.20 -40.54
C PRO A 2 -4.65 -2.76 -39.21
N VAL A 3 -5.85 -2.35 -38.81
CA VAL A 3 -6.51 -2.75 -37.56
C VAL A 3 -6.74 -4.28 -37.48
N ASP A 4 -6.73 -4.97 -38.61
CA ASP A 4 -6.96 -6.42 -38.74
C ASP A 4 -5.88 -7.30 -38.08
N ASP A 5 -4.65 -6.80 -37.90
CA ASP A 5 -3.58 -7.59 -37.28
C ASP A 5 -3.66 -7.66 -35.74
N TYR A 6 -4.46 -6.79 -35.08
CA TYR A 6 -4.62 -6.83 -33.62
C TYR A 6 -5.33 -8.11 -33.13
N TYR A 7 -6.15 -8.74 -33.99
CA TYR A 7 -6.89 -9.97 -33.68
C TYR A 7 -6.04 -11.24 -33.67
N LYS A 8 -4.74 -11.14 -34.00
CA LYS A 8 -3.81 -12.28 -33.97
C LYS A 8 -3.15 -12.51 -32.60
N VAL A 9 -3.26 -11.58 -31.66
CA VAL A 9 -2.66 -11.73 -30.32
C VAL A 9 -3.64 -12.46 -29.39
N LEU A 10 -3.36 -13.74 -29.11
CA LEU A 10 -4.23 -14.61 -28.29
C LEU A 10 -4.49 -14.07 -26.87
N SER A 11 -3.57 -13.30 -26.28
CA SER A 11 -3.75 -12.68 -24.96
C SER A 11 -4.53 -11.37 -24.96
N TYR A 12 -4.97 -10.86 -26.11
CA TYR A 12 -5.62 -9.55 -26.23
C TYR A 12 -6.74 -9.31 -25.20
N PRO A 13 -7.68 -10.25 -24.96
CA PRO A 13 -8.73 -10.04 -23.96
C PRO A 13 -8.19 -9.76 -22.55
N ARG A 14 -7.20 -10.55 -22.11
CA ARG A 14 -6.58 -10.39 -20.78
C ARG A 14 -5.70 -9.16 -20.70
N LEU A 15 -4.98 -8.83 -21.76
CA LEU A 15 -4.19 -7.59 -21.85
C LEU A 15 -5.09 -6.35 -21.80
N ASN A 16 -6.23 -6.37 -22.49
CA ASN A 16 -7.19 -5.28 -22.44
C ASN A 16 -7.73 -5.08 -21.01
N ARG A 17 -7.97 -6.17 -20.28
CA ARG A 17 -8.34 -6.09 -18.86
C ARG A 17 -7.21 -5.52 -18.00
N LEU A 18 -5.97 -5.99 -18.17
CA LEU A 18 -4.80 -5.45 -17.45
C LEU A 18 -4.64 -3.95 -17.68
N LYS A 19 -4.78 -3.49 -18.93
CA LYS A 19 -4.78 -2.07 -19.29
C LYS A 19 -5.84 -1.29 -18.51
N THR A 20 -7.08 -1.77 -18.50
CA THR A 20 -8.19 -1.12 -17.79
C THR A 20 -7.96 -1.10 -16.28
N SER A 21 -7.51 -2.20 -15.68
CA SER A 21 -7.24 -2.28 -14.24
C SER A 21 -6.09 -1.35 -13.82
N LEU A 22 -5.03 -1.24 -14.63
CA LEU A 22 -3.96 -0.24 -14.44
C LEU A 22 -4.51 1.19 -14.52
N ALA A 23 -5.35 1.48 -15.52
CA ALA A 23 -5.95 2.81 -15.68
C ALA A 23 -6.86 3.21 -14.52
N ILE A 24 -7.71 2.29 -14.02
CA ILE A 24 -8.53 2.54 -12.83
C ILE A 24 -7.65 2.80 -11.60
N ALA A 25 -6.56 2.02 -11.45
CA ALA A 25 -5.61 2.21 -10.37
C ALA A 25 -4.95 3.60 -10.41
N GLN A 26 -4.54 4.08 -11.60
CA GLN A 26 -3.98 5.43 -11.77
C GLN A 26 -5.01 6.53 -11.54
N ALA A 27 -6.20 6.39 -12.11
CA ALA A 27 -7.31 7.34 -11.97
C ALA A 27 -7.67 7.61 -10.50
N SER A 28 -7.67 6.58 -9.64
CA SER A 28 -7.94 6.72 -8.21
C SER A 28 -6.96 7.67 -7.49
N THR A 29 -5.72 7.78 -7.97
CA THR A 29 -4.71 8.73 -7.48
C THR A 29 -4.91 10.12 -8.09
N LEU A 30 -5.08 10.15 -9.41
CA LEU A 30 -5.20 11.38 -10.17
C LEU A 30 -6.37 12.25 -9.70
N LEU A 31 -7.51 11.65 -9.36
CA LEU A 31 -8.68 12.43 -8.94
C LEU A 31 -8.37 13.29 -7.70
N ALA A 32 -7.60 12.74 -6.75
CA ALA A 32 -7.19 13.47 -5.54
C ALA A 32 -6.10 14.53 -5.81
N GLU A 33 -5.31 14.37 -6.86
CA GLU A 33 -4.34 15.37 -7.33
C GLU A 33 -5.05 16.53 -8.02
N LEU A 34 -5.93 16.23 -8.99
CA LEU A 34 -6.74 17.25 -9.65
C LEU A 34 -7.55 18.05 -8.64
N GLN A 35 -8.21 17.41 -7.67
CA GLN A 35 -8.96 18.12 -6.61
C GLN A 35 -8.11 19.13 -5.83
N ARG A 36 -6.81 18.88 -5.65
CA ARG A 36 -5.89 19.81 -4.98
C ARG A 36 -5.40 20.93 -5.91
N GLU A 37 -5.31 20.68 -7.20
CA GLU A 37 -4.82 21.64 -8.21
C GLU A 37 -5.90 22.59 -8.74
N ILE A 38 -7.18 22.24 -8.60
CA ILE A 38 -8.26 22.99 -9.26
C ILE A 38 -8.49 24.40 -8.67
N GLU A 39 -7.93 24.73 -7.49
CA GLU A 39 -7.97 26.08 -6.91
C GLU A 39 -7.38 27.17 -7.83
N ASP A 40 -6.50 26.81 -8.77
CA ASP A 40 -5.88 27.75 -9.72
C ASP A 40 -6.74 28.08 -10.96
N THR A 41 -7.91 27.44 -11.14
CA THR A 41 -8.71 27.51 -12.38
C THR A 41 -9.79 28.62 -12.41
N VAL A 42 -9.76 29.52 -11.43
CA VAL A 42 -10.78 30.57 -11.19
C VAL A 42 -10.73 31.71 -12.24
N SER A 43 -9.65 31.86 -13.01
CA SER A 43 -9.39 33.02 -13.88
C SER A 43 -9.49 32.77 -15.40
N HIS A 44 -10.15 31.69 -15.84
CA HIS A 44 -10.23 31.33 -17.26
C HIS A 44 -11.47 31.91 -17.97
N ASP A 45 -11.23 32.78 -18.96
CA ASP A 45 -12.19 33.24 -19.99
C ASP A 45 -12.57 32.11 -20.99
N GLN A 46 -13.47 32.38 -21.94
CA GLN A 46 -13.98 31.41 -22.95
C GLN A 46 -12.86 30.59 -23.62
N ALA A 47 -11.87 31.25 -24.23
CA ALA A 47 -10.80 30.60 -24.97
C ALA A 47 -9.85 29.80 -24.05
N LYS A 48 -9.54 30.34 -22.86
CA LYS A 48 -8.77 29.62 -21.84
C LYS A 48 -9.53 28.41 -21.31
N ARG A 49 -10.86 28.48 -21.19
CA ARG A 49 -11.69 27.36 -20.71
C ARG A 49 -11.68 26.19 -21.70
N VAL A 50 -11.87 26.45 -22.99
CA VAL A 50 -11.79 25.40 -24.03
C VAL A 50 -10.39 24.78 -24.08
N THR A 51 -9.35 25.61 -23.99
CA THR A 51 -7.95 25.15 -23.96
C THR A 51 -7.68 24.27 -22.75
N TYR A 52 -8.09 24.71 -21.56
CA TYR A 52 -7.98 23.96 -20.31
C TYR A 52 -8.68 22.61 -20.38
N LEU A 53 -9.93 22.55 -20.86
CA LEU A 53 -10.69 21.30 -20.95
C LEU A 53 -10.05 20.32 -21.97
N THR A 54 -9.50 20.85 -23.05
CA THR A 54 -8.74 20.07 -24.05
C THR A 54 -7.50 19.45 -23.41
N GLU A 55 -6.71 20.25 -22.70
CA GLU A 55 -5.51 19.80 -22.00
C GLU A 55 -5.84 18.81 -20.89
N LEU A 56 -6.90 19.06 -20.12
CA LEU A 56 -7.39 18.17 -19.06
C LEU A 56 -7.73 16.79 -19.62
N PHE A 57 -8.50 16.71 -20.72
CA PHE A 57 -8.87 15.43 -21.33
C PHE A 57 -7.64 14.65 -21.83
N SER A 58 -6.70 15.35 -22.49
CA SER A 58 -5.44 14.75 -22.95
C SER A 58 -4.56 14.29 -21.78
N ARG A 59 -4.47 15.09 -20.72
CA ARG A 59 -3.75 14.78 -19.48
C ARG A 59 -4.33 13.56 -18.79
N ILE A 60 -5.65 13.49 -18.63
CA ILE A 60 -6.35 12.34 -18.04
C ILE A 60 -5.94 11.07 -18.80
N HIS A 61 -6.06 11.04 -20.13
CA HIS A 61 -5.65 9.86 -20.89
C HIS A 61 -4.16 9.55 -20.72
N ARG A 62 -3.28 10.56 -20.73
CA ARG A 62 -1.85 10.37 -20.57
C ARG A 62 -1.50 9.70 -19.25
N GLU A 63 -2.14 10.13 -18.17
CA GLU A 63 -1.82 9.67 -16.81
C GLU A 63 -2.52 8.34 -16.47
N LEU A 64 -3.76 8.14 -16.89
CA LEU A 64 -4.45 6.85 -16.75
C LEU A 64 -3.67 5.72 -17.46
N PHE A 65 -3.11 5.99 -18.63
CA PHE A 65 -2.47 4.96 -19.45
C PHE A 65 -0.93 5.03 -19.47
N VAL A 66 -0.31 5.70 -18.49
CA VAL A 66 1.14 5.86 -18.40
C VAL A 66 1.89 4.52 -18.35
N ASP A 67 1.28 3.50 -17.73
CA ASP A 67 1.82 2.14 -17.61
C ASP A 67 1.62 1.28 -18.87
N TRP A 68 0.82 1.74 -19.84
CA TRP A 68 0.45 1.01 -21.06
C TRP A 68 1.17 1.51 -22.32
N LYS A 69 2.33 2.13 -22.16
CA LYS A 69 3.19 2.56 -23.27
C LYS A 69 3.97 1.37 -23.88
N ASP A 70 4.42 1.55 -25.12
CA ASP A 70 5.32 0.63 -25.85
C ASP A 70 4.84 -0.83 -25.97
N GLN A 71 3.52 -1.01 -25.97
CA GLN A 71 2.87 -2.30 -26.23
C GLN A 71 2.90 -2.63 -27.72
N ALA A 72 3.06 -3.90 -28.08
CA ALA A 72 3.11 -4.33 -29.49
C ALA A 72 1.83 -3.95 -30.25
N THR A 73 0.71 -3.86 -29.53
CA THR A 73 -0.61 -3.57 -30.07
C THR A 73 -1.00 -2.08 -29.99
N VAL A 74 -0.06 -1.17 -29.76
CA VAL A 74 -0.37 0.26 -29.59
C VAL A 74 0.48 1.10 -30.54
N SER A 75 -0.17 1.99 -31.28
CA SER A 75 0.45 2.79 -32.34
C SER A 75 0.75 4.24 -31.95
N HIS A 76 0.41 4.67 -30.73
CA HIS A 76 0.62 6.04 -30.27
C HIS A 76 0.91 6.10 -28.77
N ARG A 77 1.55 7.18 -28.33
CA ARG A 77 1.78 7.43 -26.90
C ARG A 77 0.48 7.82 -26.19
N PRO A 78 0.33 7.51 -24.89
CA PRO A 78 -0.78 8.01 -24.07
C PRO A 78 -0.95 9.54 -24.20
N GLY A 79 -2.18 9.99 -24.41
CA GLY A 79 -2.55 11.42 -24.52
C GLY A 79 -2.39 11.99 -25.92
N ALA A 80 -1.68 11.32 -26.82
CA ALA A 80 -1.57 11.72 -28.22
C ALA A 80 -2.81 11.26 -29.01
N MET A 81 -3.44 12.20 -29.72
CA MET A 81 -4.56 11.92 -30.62
C MET A 81 -4.02 11.84 -32.05
N PRO A 82 -3.83 10.65 -32.65
CA PRO A 82 -3.09 10.51 -33.90
C PRO A 82 -3.87 11.01 -35.14
N ASP A 83 -5.18 10.83 -35.15
CA ASP A 83 -6.08 11.15 -36.26
C ASP A 83 -6.47 12.63 -36.28
N ALA A 84 -6.21 13.33 -37.39
CA ALA A 84 -6.44 14.76 -37.52
C ALA A 84 -7.94 15.15 -37.52
N ASP A 85 -8.79 14.34 -38.14
CA ASP A 85 -10.22 14.61 -38.26
C ASP A 85 -10.94 14.35 -36.94
N LYS A 86 -10.50 13.31 -36.22
CA LYS A 86 -10.96 13.06 -34.85
C LYS A 86 -10.48 14.14 -33.89
N ARG A 87 -9.24 14.63 -34.02
CA ARG A 87 -8.74 15.79 -33.24
C ARG A 87 -9.60 17.04 -33.46
N LYS A 88 -9.97 17.32 -34.71
CA LYS A 88 -10.82 18.47 -35.04
C LYS A 88 -12.21 18.30 -34.44
N SER A 89 -12.84 17.13 -34.64
CA SER A 89 -14.16 16.81 -34.10
C SER A 89 -14.21 16.84 -32.56
N PHE A 90 -13.13 16.37 -31.93
CA PHE A 90 -12.92 16.46 -30.49
C PHE A 90 -12.94 17.91 -30.00
N ARG A 91 -12.15 18.78 -30.63
CA ARG A 91 -12.06 20.19 -30.25
C ARG A 91 -13.40 20.91 -30.40
N ILE A 92 -14.11 20.69 -31.51
CA ILE A 92 -15.45 21.24 -31.77
C ILE A 92 -16.45 20.75 -30.70
N THR A 93 -16.32 19.50 -30.25
CA THR A 93 -17.22 18.94 -29.23
C THR A 93 -16.96 19.56 -27.85
N LEU A 94 -15.70 19.83 -27.50
CA LEU A 94 -15.35 20.53 -26.26
C LEU A 94 -15.74 22.01 -26.28
N GLU A 95 -15.58 22.68 -27.41
CA GLU A 95 -15.98 24.07 -27.61
C GLU A 95 -17.46 24.30 -27.29
N ARG A 96 -18.33 23.34 -27.67
CA ARG A 96 -19.76 23.36 -27.36
C ARG A 96 -20.12 23.33 -25.87
N LEU A 97 -19.17 23.03 -24.98
CA LEU A 97 -19.38 23.15 -23.53
C LEU A 97 -19.34 24.61 -23.06
N VAL A 98 -18.79 25.53 -23.86
CA VAL A 98 -18.70 26.94 -23.52
C VAL A 98 -19.62 27.72 -24.44
N LEU A 99 -20.43 28.60 -23.89
CA LEU A 99 -21.36 29.43 -24.64
C LEU A 99 -20.60 30.21 -25.72
N ASP A 100 -21.17 30.24 -26.91
CA ASP A 100 -20.70 31.03 -28.05
C ASP A 100 -21.93 31.73 -28.65
N ASP A 101 -22.25 32.88 -28.07
CA ASP A 101 -23.47 33.66 -28.33
C ASP A 101 -24.75 32.78 -28.31
N ASP A 102 -25.56 32.83 -29.37
CA ASP A 102 -26.83 32.09 -29.47
C ASP A 102 -26.67 30.71 -30.14
N ASP A 103 -25.49 30.37 -30.67
CA ASP A 103 -25.29 29.22 -31.57
C ASP A 103 -25.30 27.86 -30.86
N ASN A 104 -25.05 27.84 -29.54
CA ASN A 104 -24.93 26.60 -28.77
C ASN A 104 -25.59 26.63 -27.39
N GLN A 105 -26.55 27.53 -27.17
CA GLN A 105 -27.26 27.74 -25.90
C GLN A 105 -27.80 26.45 -25.28
N ASP A 106 -28.28 25.51 -26.10
CA ASP A 106 -28.85 24.24 -25.65
C ASP A 106 -27.82 23.19 -25.24
N THR A 107 -26.52 23.46 -25.45
CA THR A 107 -25.43 22.52 -25.14
C THR A 107 -24.37 23.07 -24.19
N ALA A 108 -24.25 24.40 -24.08
CA ALA A 108 -23.26 25.05 -23.25
C ALA A 108 -23.49 24.77 -21.76
N ILE A 109 -22.42 24.54 -21.00
CA ILE A 109 -22.45 24.42 -19.53
C ILE A 109 -21.67 25.56 -18.86
N PHE A 110 -20.79 26.24 -19.59
CA PHE A 110 -20.09 27.45 -19.17
C PHE A 110 -20.58 28.65 -19.99
N ASP A 111 -20.63 29.85 -19.40
CA ASP A 111 -20.87 31.11 -20.11
C ASP A 111 -19.59 31.65 -20.78
N ASN A 112 -19.68 32.78 -21.49
CA ASN A 112 -18.54 33.42 -22.17
C ASN A 112 -17.44 33.88 -21.19
N ASN A 113 -17.76 34.00 -19.89
CA ASN A 113 -16.81 34.34 -18.84
C ASN A 113 -16.24 33.10 -18.12
N GLY A 114 -16.63 31.89 -18.56
CA GLY A 114 -16.19 30.63 -18.00
C GLY A 114 -16.87 30.23 -16.68
N PHE A 115 -17.96 30.89 -16.29
CA PHE A 115 -18.80 30.49 -15.15
C PHE A 115 -19.77 29.39 -15.55
N VAL A 116 -20.12 28.50 -14.62
CA VAL A 116 -21.11 27.47 -14.88
C VAL A 116 -22.51 28.07 -14.94
N ILE A 117 -23.29 27.68 -15.95
CA ILE A 117 -24.66 28.14 -16.16
C ILE A 117 -25.60 27.29 -15.31
N PHE A 118 -26.46 27.93 -14.51
CA PHE A 118 -27.57 27.25 -13.86
C PHE A 118 -28.72 27.04 -14.86
N THR A 119 -29.03 25.78 -15.14
CA THR A 119 -30.18 25.37 -15.96
C THR A 119 -30.87 24.14 -15.37
N ALA A 120 -32.18 24.01 -15.63
CA ALA A 120 -32.98 22.84 -15.28
C ALA A 120 -32.62 21.61 -16.12
N ASN A 121 -32.10 21.80 -17.35
CA ASN A 121 -31.79 20.69 -18.28
C ASN A 121 -30.29 20.30 -18.30
N ILE A 122 -29.55 20.49 -17.21
CA ILE A 122 -28.11 20.20 -17.16
C ILE A 122 -27.79 18.75 -17.52
N ALA A 123 -28.63 17.79 -17.12
CA ALA A 123 -28.44 16.37 -17.45
C ALA A 123 -28.49 16.13 -18.97
N GLU A 124 -29.37 16.83 -19.68
CA GLU A 124 -29.50 16.79 -21.13
C GLU A 124 -28.26 17.38 -21.82
N ARG A 125 -27.75 18.53 -21.34
CA ARG A 125 -26.54 19.13 -21.91
C ARG A 125 -25.33 18.20 -21.77
N LEU A 126 -25.19 17.56 -20.60
CA LEU A 126 -24.13 16.57 -20.34
C LEU A 126 -24.30 15.32 -21.20
N SER A 127 -25.52 14.84 -21.42
CA SER A 127 -25.78 13.66 -22.25
C SER A 127 -25.43 13.91 -23.73
N ILE A 128 -25.78 15.08 -24.27
CA ILE A 128 -25.42 15.50 -25.63
C ILE A 128 -23.90 15.51 -25.81
N PHE A 129 -23.18 16.12 -24.86
CA PHE A 129 -21.72 16.13 -24.89
C PHE A 129 -21.13 14.71 -24.84
N TYR A 130 -21.60 13.91 -23.87
CA TYR A 130 -21.12 12.55 -23.65
C TYR A 130 -21.33 11.66 -24.88
N GLN A 131 -22.52 11.68 -25.48
CA GLN A 131 -22.82 10.93 -26.71
C GLN A 131 -21.92 11.36 -27.89
N LYS A 132 -21.77 12.67 -28.12
CA LYS A 132 -20.89 13.17 -29.19
C LYS A 132 -19.45 12.72 -28.97
N MET A 133 -18.93 12.86 -27.75
CA MET A 133 -17.57 12.44 -27.40
C MET A 133 -17.33 10.94 -27.56
N ARG A 134 -18.33 10.11 -27.22
CA ARG A 134 -18.28 8.66 -27.43
C ARG A 134 -18.13 8.27 -28.89
N SER A 135 -18.71 9.04 -29.81
CA SER A 135 -18.58 8.81 -31.25
C SER A 135 -17.23 9.29 -31.80
N VAL A 136 -16.70 10.41 -31.28
CA VAL A 136 -15.41 10.96 -31.75
C VAL A 136 -14.23 10.01 -31.51
N ARG A 137 -14.16 9.38 -30.32
CA ARG A 137 -13.09 8.45 -29.92
C ARG A 137 -11.68 8.96 -30.30
N PRO A 138 -11.21 10.06 -29.69
CA PRO A 138 -9.97 10.74 -30.11
C PRO A 138 -8.68 9.90 -29.96
N PHE A 139 -8.72 8.80 -29.21
CA PHE A 139 -7.60 7.89 -29.00
C PHE A 139 -7.88 6.52 -29.64
N HIS A 140 -6.86 5.70 -29.95
CA HIS A 140 -7.09 4.33 -30.44
C HIS A 140 -7.54 3.37 -29.34
N TYR A 141 -7.30 3.70 -28.07
CA TYR A 141 -7.68 2.90 -26.91
C TYR A 141 -8.12 3.80 -25.76
N GLY A 142 -8.78 3.23 -24.75
CA GLY A 142 -8.99 3.93 -23.48
C GLY A 142 -10.04 5.05 -23.46
N ASN A 143 -10.66 5.40 -24.58
CA ASN A 143 -11.59 6.53 -24.67
C ASN A 143 -12.71 6.53 -23.62
N GLN A 144 -13.32 5.37 -23.35
CA GLN A 144 -14.47 5.26 -22.46
C GLN A 144 -14.13 5.67 -21.03
N ILE A 145 -13.16 4.98 -20.39
CA ILE A 145 -12.74 5.30 -19.02
C ILE A 145 -12.16 6.72 -18.92
N THR A 146 -11.51 7.23 -19.97
CA THR A 146 -11.08 8.64 -20.01
C THR A 146 -12.27 9.59 -19.98
N LEU A 147 -13.32 9.32 -20.76
CA LEU A 147 -14.52 10.13 -20.79
C LEU A 147 -15.28 10.06 -19.45
N ASP A 148 -15.46 8.87 -18.89
CA ASP A 148 -16.15 8.69 -17.60
C ASP A 148 -15.43 9.45 -16.49
N PHE A 149 -14.10 9.33 -16.46
CA PHE A 149 -13.26 10.08 -15.53
C PHE A 149 -13.35 11.59 -15.76
N PHE A 150 -13.33 12.04 -17.02
CA PHE A 150 -13.48 13.44 -17.37
C PHE A 150 -14.82 14.02 -16.90
N MET A 151 -15.93 13.28 -17.03
CA MET A 151 -17.24 13.74 -16.54
C MET A 151 -17.24 13.94 -15.02
N VAL A 152 -16.65 13.00 -14.26
CA VAL A 152 -16.54 13.14 -12.81
C VAL A 152 -15.56 14.25 -12.42
N ALA A 153 -14.44 14.42 -13.13
CA ALA A 153 -13.49 15.50 -12.90
C ALA A 153 -14.13 16.88 -13.17
N LEU A 154 -14.89 17.00 -14.27
CA LEU A 154 -15.66 18.19 -14.63
C LEU A 154 -16.68 18.55 -13.53
N GLY A 155 -17.44 17.58 -13.04
CA GLY A 155 -18.40 17.77 -11.95
C GLY A 155 -17.74 18.14 -10.61
N ASN A 156 -16.44 17.87 -10.46
CA ASN A 156 -15.68 18.20 -9.26
C ASN A 156 -14.99 19.57 -9.31
N LEU A 157 -15.06 20.29 -10.43
CA LEU A 157 -14.57 21.66 -10.49
C LEU A 157 -15.32 22.55 -9.46
N PRO A 158 -14.65 23.44 -8.70
CA PRO A 158 -15.27 24.41 -7.82
C PRO A 158 -16.36 25.21 -8.52
N ALA A 159 -16.10 25.69 -9.74
CA ALA A 159 -17.09 26.42 -10.54
C ALA A 159 -18.37 25.59 -10.77
N PHE A 160 -18.24 24.28 -11.01
CA PHE A 160 -19.38 23.37 -11.16
C PHE A 160 -20.08 23.14 -9.83
N LYS A 161 -19.33 22.84 -8.76
CA LYS A 161 -19.89 22.60 -7.41
C LYS A 161 -20.56 23.83 -6.80
N SER A 162 -20.15 25.04 -7.17
CA SER A 162 -20.83 26.27 -6.75
C SER A 162 -22.27 26.37 -7.28
N VAL A 163 -22.57 25.74 -8.42
CA VAL A 163 -23.91 25.74 -9.05
C VAL A 163 -24.64 24.42 -8.80
N TYR A 164 -23.91 23.31 -8.85
CA TYR A 164 -24.40 21.95 -8.66
C TYR A 164 -23.61 21.25 -7.54
N PRO A 165 -23.94 21.50 -6.25
CA PRO A 165 -23.12 21.08 -5.10
C PRO A 165 -22.88 19.57 -4.99
N GLN A 166 -23.76 18.77 -5.57
CA GLN A 166 -23.75 17.32 -5.45
C GLN A 166 -22.81 16.63 -6.45
N ALA A 167 -22.26 17.37 -7.42
CA ALA A 167 -21.37 16.88 -8.47
C ALA A 167 -21.92 15.67 -9.26
N ILE A 168 -21.13 15.18 -10.21
CA ILE A 168 -21.43 13.97 -11.00
C ILE A 168 -20.81 12.77 -10.28
N ASP A 169 -21.63 11.75 -9.97
CA ASP A 169 -21.18 10.52 -9.31
C ASP A 169 -21.89 9.28 -9.89
N PHE A 170 -21.15 8.44 -10.61
CA PHE A 170 -21.74 7.27 -11.27
C PHE A 170 -22.03 6.09 -10.35
N ARG A 171 -21.73 6.18 -9.04
CA ARG A 171 -22.21 5.19 -8.06
C ARG A 171 -23.72 5.32 -7.81
N ARG A 172 -24.33 6.43 -8.23
CA ARG A 172 -25.76 6.71 -8.13
C ARG A 172 -26.57 6.13 -9.29
N LEU A 173 -25.91 5.57 -10.30
CA LEU A 173 -26.56 4.95 -11.45
C LEU A 173 -27.35 3.70 -11.05
N LYS A 174 -28.41 3.43 -11.80
CA LYS A 174 -29.10 2.13 -11.83
C LYS A 174 -28.46 1.22 -12.89
N ALA A 175 -28.82 -0.06 -12.87
CA ALA A 175 -28.33 -1.06 -13.83
C ALA A 175 -28.51 -0.64 -15.30
N ASN A 176 -29.71 -0.18 -15.67
CA ASN A 176 -30.00 0.23 -17.04
C ASN A 176 -29.24 1.50 -17.44
N ASP A 177 -28.98 2.41 -16.49
CA ASP A 177 -28.22 3.63 -16.75
C ASP A 177 -26.76 3.30 -17.08
N ALA A 178 -26.15 2.37 -16.33
CA ALA A 178 -24.78 1.91 -16.56
C ALA A 178 -24.62 1.26 -17.94
N ALA A 179 -25.60 0.47 -18.38
CA ALA A 179 -25.65 -0.08 -19.73
C ALA A 179 -25.82 1.03 -20.79
N ALA A 180 -26.73 1.99 -20.55
CA ALA A 180 -27.01 3.08 -21.48
C ALA A 180 -25.82 4.02 -21.73
N LEU A 181 -25.02 4.29 -20.69
CA LEU A 181 -23.79 5.07 -20.85
C LEU A 181 -22.76 4.37 -21.75
N HIS A 182 -22.82 3.05 -21.89
CA HIS A 182 -21.75 2.28 -22.53
C HIS A 182 -22.15 1.64 -23.87
N ASP A 183 -23.44 1.52 -24.17
CA ASP A 183 -23.93 1.07 -25.48
C ASP A 183 -24.08 2.24 -26.48
N LEU A 184 -23.40 2.17 -27.63
CA LEU A 184 -23.38 3.23 -28.63
C LEU A 184 -24.73 3.44 -29.31
N THR A 185 -25.64 2.47 -29.20
CA THR A 185 -27.00 2.54 -29.76
C THR A 185 -28.02 3.12 -28.79
N SER A 186 -27.61 3.45 -27.57
CA SER A 186 -28.50 3.99 -26.54
C SER A 186 -29.11 5.33 -26.94
N SER A 187 -30.41 5.47 -26.70
CA SER A 187 -31.14 6.70 -27.02
C SER A 187 -30.64 7.89 -26.19
N HIS A 188 -30.82 9.09 -26.73
CA HIS A 188 -30.56 10.34 -26.01
C HIS A 188 -31.25 10.37 -24.64
N ASP A 189 -32.53 10.01 -24.58
CA ASP A 189 -33.31 10.01 -23.33
C ASP A 189 -32.73 9.04 -22.28
N ALA A 190 -32.24 7.87 -22.69
CA ALA A 190 -31.62 6.91 -21.78
C ALA A 190 -30.31 7.46 -21.18
N VAL A 191 -29.49 8.13 -21.98
CA VAL A 191 -28.25 8.77 -21.50
C VAL A 191 -28.57 9.98 -20.62
N THR A 192 -29.57 10.80 -20.98
CA THR A 192 -30.05 11.90 -20.14
C THR A 192 -30.51 11.40 -18.79
N HIS A 193 -31.32 10.33 -18.74
CA HIS A 193 -31.78 9.74 -17.48
C HIS A 193 -30.62 9.21 -16.61
N ALA A 194 -29.57 8.68 -17.23
CA ALA A 194 -28.36 8.27 -16.52
C ALA A 194 -27.69 9.48 -15.82
N PHE A 195 -27.59 10.63 -16.50
CA PHE A 195 -27.04 11.85 -15.88
C PHE A 195 -27.95 12.46 -14.82
N GLU A 196 -29.27 12.38 -14.96
CA GLU A 196 -30.22 12.75 -13.90
C GLU A 196 -29.95 11.94 -12.63
N ASN A 197 -29.80 10.61 -12.76
CA ASN A 197 -29.49 9.73 -11.63
C ASN A 197 -28.09 10.03 -11.07
N ALA A 198 -27.08 10.27 -11.90
CA ALA A 198 -25.73 10.63 -11.48
C ALA A 198 -25.65 11.96 -10.69
N LEU A 199 -26.55 12.91 -10.96
CA LEU A 199 -26.65 14.20 -10.27
C LEU A 199 -27.55 14.14 -9.03
N ASN A 200 -28.34 13.08 -8.83
CA ASN A 200 -29.31 12.97 -7.75
C ASN A 200 -28.69 12.44 -6.45
N PRO A 201 -28.51 13.26 -5.40
CA PRO A 201 -27.87 12.83 -4.15
C PRO A 201 -28.68 11.78 -3.38
N LEU A 202 -29.99 11.67 -3.61
CA LEU A 202 -30.85 10.71 -2.91
C LEU A 202 -30.58 9.25 -3.32
N LEU A 203 -29.85 9.03 -4.42
CA LEU A 203 -29.48 7.71 -4.91
C LEU A 203 -28.14 7.22 -4.35
N LEU A 204 -27.42 8.07 -3.60
CA LEU A 204 -26.14 7.70 -3.02
C LEU A 204 -26.31 6.54 -2.01
N LYS A 205 -25.44 5.54 -2.13
CA LYS A 205 -25.36 4.44 -1.17
C LYS A 205 -24.31 4.74 -0.11
N SER A 206 -24.54 4.25 1.11
CA SER A 206 -23.56 4.29 2.19
C SER A 206 -22.88 2.94 2.33
N LEU A 207 -21.61 2.95 2.73
CA LEU A 207 -20.87 1.74 3.09
C LEU A 207 -21.58 1.02 4.26
N PRO A 208 -22.06 -0.22 4.09
CA PRO A 208 -22.62 -0.99 5.20
C PRO A 208 -21.50 -1.43 6.13
N ASN A 209 -21.27 -0.67 7.20
CA ASN A 209 -20.26 -0.96 8.21
C ASN A 209 -20.91 -1.49 9.49
N THR A 210 -20.87 -2.81 9.66
CA THR A 210 -21.20 -3.47 10.94
C THR A 210 -19.99 -3.45 11.86
N ALA A 211 -20.17 -3.01 13.11
CA ALA A 211 -19.08 -2.94 14.07
C ALA A 211 -18.43 -4.32 14.27
N ASN A 212 -17.10 -4.38 14.19
CA ASN A 212 -16.31 -5.60 14.34
C ASN A 212 -16.64 -6.70 13.32
N GLY A 213 -16.97 -6.36 12.07
CA GLY A 213 -17.29 -7.34 11.02
C GLY A 213 -16.18 -8.37 10.73
N TYR A 214 -14.92 -8.06 11.04
CA TYR A 214 -13.80 -9.03 10.98
C TYR A 214 -13.54 -9.78 12.30
N GLY A 215 -14.25 -9.45 13.37
CA GLY A 215 -14.00 -9.87 14.74
C GLY A 215 -13.35 -8.77 15.58
N LYS A 216 -13.50 -8.87 16.91
CA LYS A 216 -12.89 -7.92 17.86
C LYS A 216 -11.39 -8.21 17.99
N TRP A 217 -10.60 -7.15 17.87
CA TRP A 217 -9.16 -7.22 18.13
C TRP A 217 -8.89 -7.26 19.64
N PRO A 218 -7.97 -8.12 20.14
CA PRO A 218 -7.63 -8.15 21.56
C PRO A 218 -6.83 -6.90 21.96
N GLU A 219 -7.46 -6.04 22.76
CA GLU A 219 -6.86 -4.84 23.35
C GLU A 219 -7.06 -4.89 24.86
N ASN A 220 -6.24 -5.68 25.54
CA ASN A 220 -6.27 -5.79 26.99
C ASN A 220 -5.66 -4.53 27.61
N ARG A 221 -6.46 -3.46 27.64
CA ARG A 221 -6.12 -2.12 28.13
C ARG A 221 -7.23 -1.59 29.03
N LYS A 222 -6.83 -0.89 30.10
CA LYS A 222 -7.74 -0.12 30.96
C LYS A 222 -7.25 1.32 31.11
N PHE A 223 -8.17 2.28 31.07
CA PHE A 223 -7.86 3.67 31.38
C PHE A 223 -8.07 3.95 32.87
N VAL A 224 -7.07 4.57 33.51
CA VAL A 224 -7.17 5.11 34.87
C VAL A 224 -6.78 6.57 34.81
N LEU A 225 -7.70 7.47 35.19
CA LEU A 225 -7.53 8.93 35.07
C LEU A 225 -7.09 9.37 33.65
N GLY A 226 -7.64 8.72 32.62
CA GLY A 226 -7.29 9.00 31.22
C GLY A 226 -5.96 8.40 30.76
N ILE A 227 -5.22 7.70 31.62
CA ILE A 227 -3.94 7.07 31.28
C ILE A 227 -4.15 5.58 30.93
N PRO A 228 -3.67 5.10 29.78
CA PRO A 228 -3.83 3.70 29.38
C PRO A 228 -2.79 2.80 30.04
N PHE A 229 -3.27 1.76 30.72
CA PHE A 229 -2.46 0.70 31.31
C PHE A 229 -2.77 -0.64 30.68
N LEU A 230 -1.76 -1.50 30.62
CA LEU A 230 -1.94 -2.92 30.32
C LEU A 230 -2.82 -3.56 31.40
N SER A 231 -3.82 -4.33 31.00
CA SER A 231 -4.75 -4.97 31.92
C SER A 231 -4.83 -6.48 31.68
N HIS A 232 -5.33 -7.20 32.66
CA HIS A 232 -5.62 -8.63 32.55
C HIS A 232 -6.74 -8.99 33.52
N THR A 233 -7.62 -9.91 33.12
CA THR A 233 -8.65 -10.45 34.00
C THR A 233 -8.24 -11.87 34.38
N THR A 234 -8.09 -12.14 35.67
CA THR A 234 -7.66 -13.47 36.17
C THR A 234 -8.71 -14.54 35.87
N GLU A 235 -8.35 -15.82 36.00
CA GLU A 235 -9.29 -16.95 35.90
C GLU A 235 -10.47 -16.84 36.87
N GLN A 236 -10.29 -16.12 37.99
CA GLN A 236 -11.31 -15.85 38.99
C GLN A 236 -12.19 -14.62 38.65
N GLY A 237 -11.98 -14.01 37.49
CA GLY A 237 -12.72 -12.82 37.05
C GLY A 237 -12.25 -11.51 37.67
N VAL A 238 -11.05 -11.44 38.26
CA VAL A 238 -10.54 -10.22 38.90
C VAL A 238 -9.84 -9.35 37.86
N ASP A 239 -10.39 -8.16 37.61
CA ASP A 239 -9.77 -7.16 36.75
C ASP A 239 -8.52 -6.56 37.42
N CYS A 240 -7.38 -6.69 36.75
CA CYS A 240 -6.08 -6.25 37.22
C CYS A 240 -5.40 -5.31 36.21
N LEU A 241 -4.60 -4.38 36.73
CA LEU A 241 -3.52 -3.76 35.97
C LEU A 241 -2.27 -4.63 36.06
N VAL A 242 -1.41 -4.52 35.05
CA VAL A 242 -0.19 -5.33 34.92
C VAL A 242 1.04 -4.48 35.21
N THR A 243 2.00 -4.96 35.99
CA THR A 243 3.32 -4.33 36.16
C THR A 243 4.31 -4.80 35.10
N ILE A 244 5.42 -4.07 34.91
CA ILE A 244 6.42 -4.41 33.88
C ILE A 244 7.14 -5.76 34.08
N ASN A 245 7.02 -6.38 35.26
CA ASN A 245 7.54 -7.73 35.52
C ASN A 245 6.42 -8.78 35.53
N GLY A 246 5.22 -8.43 35.06
CA GLY A 246 4.05 -9.31 34.94
C GLY A 246 3.16 -9.40 36.17
N GLY A 247 3.40 -8.63 37.23
CA GLY A 247 2.58 -8.63 38.44
C GLY A 247 1.15 -8.13 38.20
N LEU A 248 0.18 -8.74 38.88
CA LEU A 248 -1.24 -8.44 38.77
C LEU A 248 -1.71 -7.61 39.97
N VAL A 249 -2.07 -6.35 39.71
CA VAL A 249 -2.55 -5.40 40.72
C VAL A 249 -4.06 -5.21 40.55
N PRO A 250 -4.92 -5.64 41.51
CA PRO A 250 -6.36 -5.53 41.38
C PRO A 250 -6.80 -4.07 41.23
N LEU A 251 -7.64 -3.80 40.23
CA LEU A 251 -8.19 -2.46 40.00
C LEU A 251 -8.93 -1.91 41.23
N ALA A 252 -9.63 -2.78 41.97
CA ALA A 252 -10.33 -2.42 43.20
C ALA A 252 -9.42 -2.03 44.38
N LYS A 253 -8.12 -2.33 44.30
CA LYS A 253 -7.12 -1.99 45.32
C LYS A 253 -6.20 -0.84 44.90
N LEU A 254 -6.40 -0.29 43.70
CA LEU A 254 -5.58 0.78 43.17
C LEU A 254 -5.84 2.09 43.94
N ARG A 255 -4.78 2.66 44.53
CA ARG A 255 -4.82 3.94 45.23
C ARG A 255 -4.68 5.09 44.25
N ILE A 256 -5.82 5.55 43.72
CA ILE A 256 -5.91 6.55 42.64
C ILE A 256 -5.30 7.90 43.07
N ASP A 257 -5.34 8.22 44.36
CA ASP A 257 -4.75 9.40 44.99
C ASP A 257 -3.23 9.50 44.82
N LEU A 258 -2.54 8.37 44.55
CA LEU A 258 -1.10 8.34 44.33
C LEU A 258 -0.68 8.73 42.90
N PHE A 259 -1.63 8.89 41.96
CA PHE A 259 -1.35 9.41 40.62
C PHE A 259 -1.18 10.93 40.65
N LEU A 260 0.00 11.38 41.06
CA LEU A 260 0.36 12.78 41.13
C LEU A 260 0.59 13.38 39.73
N ALA A 261 -0.09 14.51 39.46
CA ALA A 261 0.13 15.30 38.25
C ALA A 261 1.56 15.86 38.21
N GLY A 262 2.16 15.93 37.02
CA GLY A 262 3.51 16.46 36.82
C GLY A 262 4.66 15.55 37.23
N LYS A 263 4.42 14.39 37.87
CA LYS A 263 5.46 13.39 38.14
C LYS A 263 5.69 12.45 36.96
N GLN A 264 6.92 11.94 36.85
CA GLN A 264 7.27 10.89 35.90
C GLN A 264 6.84 9.52 36.43
N PHE A 265 6.46 8.61 35.52
CA PHE A 265 5.96 7.29 35.89
C PHE A 265 6.97 6.44 36.67
N ALA A 266 8.25 6.62 36.38
CA ALA A 266 9.35 5.95 37.09
C ALA A 266 9.46 6.38 38.56
N ASP A 267 8.86 7.52 38.93
CA ASP A 267 8.93 8.09 40.28
C ASP A 267 7.64 7.84 41.08
N TYR A 268 6.70 7.03 40.55
CA TYR A 268 5.53 6.65 41.32
C TYR A 268 5.90 5.70 42.47
N PRO A 269 5.25 5.86 43.63
CA PRO A 269 5.56 5.11 44.83
C PRO A 269 5.25 3.61 44.63
N ALA A 270 6.05 2.73 45.24
CA ALA A 270 5.89 1.27 45.11
C ALA A 270 4.52 0.79 45.60
N GLU A 271 3.93 1.51 46.54
CA GLU A 271 2.61 1.23 47.10
C GLU A 271 1.46 1.41 46.09
N LEU A 272 1.72 2.04 44.93
CA LEU A 272 0.76 2.04 43.81
C LEU A 272 0.64 0.65 43.18
N THR A 273 1.65 -0.19 43.36
CA THR A 273 1.78 -1.53 42.76
C THR A 273 1.53 -2.65 43.77
N GLU A 274 1.21 -2.31 45.03
CA GLU A 274 0.89 -3.27 46.09
C GLU A 274 -0.60 -3.16 46.48
N PRO A 275 -1.33 -4.29 46.64
CA PRO A 275 -0.86 -5.68 46.63
C PRO A 275 -0.89 -6.34 45.25
N VAL A 276 0.21 -7.02 44.90
CA VAL A 276 0.27 -7.95 43.75
C VAL A 276 -0.36 -9.28 44.17
N ILE A 277 -1.43 -9.70 43.48
CA ILE A 277 -2.18 -10.94 43.82
C ILE A 277 -1.72 -12.18 43.02
N GLY A 278 -0.78 -11.99 42.10
CA GLY A 278 -0.29 -13.03 41.21
C GLY A 278 0.55 -12.45 40.08
N TYR A 279 0.95 -13.28 39.13
CA TYR A 279 1.73 -12.86 37.97
C TYR A 279 1.16 -13.48 36.69
N LEU A 280 1.31 -12.76 35.59
CA LEU A 280 1.01 -13.26 34.26
C LEU A 280 1.86 -14.51 33.95
N PRO A 281 1.26 -15.62 33.49
CA PRO A 281 2.01 -16.78 33.03
C PRO A 281 2.98 -16.43 31.90
N GLY A 282 4.16 -17.06 31.89
CA GLY A 282 5.20 -16.84 30.87
C GLY A 282 6.16 -15.68 31.15
N THR A 283 5.93 -14.93 32.23
CA THR A 283 6.78 -13.80 32.65
C THR A 283 7.78 -14.17 33.76
N GLU A 284 7.91 -15.44 34.13
CA GLU A 284 8.72 -15.91 35.26
C GLU A 284 10.21 -15.56 35.12
N HIS A 285 10.71 -15.56 33.89
CA HIS A 285 12.10 -15.24 33.59
C HIS A 285 12.46 -13.78 33.89
N LEU A 286 11.48 -12.86 33.91
CA LEU A 286 11.66 -11.43 34.23
C LEU A 286 11.89 -11.18 35.73
N ARG A 287 11.67 -12.18 36.58
CA ARG A 287 11.79 -12.09 38.05
C ARG A 287 12.94 -12.92 38.61
N ARG A 288 13.82 -13.44 37.76
CA ARG A 288 15.01 -14.20 38.21
C ARG A 288 15.92 -13.28 39.04
N PRO A 289 16.63 -13.78 40.07
CA PRO A 289 17.48 -12.95 40.93
C PRO A 289 18.54 -12.09 40.22
N LYS A 290 18.96 -12.51 39.01
CA LYS A 290 19.92 -11.76 38.18
C LYS A 290 19.29 -10.65 37.34
N MET A 291 17.96 -10.59 37.24
CA MET A 291 17.22 -9.56 36.50
C MET A 291 17.01 -8.34 37.39
N THR A 292 17.98 -7.42 37.36
CA THR A 292 17.89 -6.14 38.09
C THR A 292 17.33 -5.01 37.24
N GLN A 293 17.17 -5.21 35.93
CA GLN A 293 16.63 -4.24 34.99
C GLN A 293 15.83 -4.92 33.87
N LEU A 294 14.77 -4.27 33.41
CA LEU A 294 13.95 -4.70 32.25
C LEU A 294 13.89 -3.56 31.24
N ASP A 295 14.48 -3.74 30.05
CA ASP A 295 14.65 -2.71 29.02
C ASP A 295 15.10 -1.33 29.59
N GLY A 296 16.03 -1.36 30.56
CA GLY A 296 16.59 -0.17 31.21
C GLY A 296 15.79 0.38 32.38
N ILE A 297 14.67 -0.25 32.76
CA ILE A 297 13.92 0.08 33.98
C ILE A 297 14.50 -0.71 35.14
N ARG A 298 15.00 -0.02 36.18
CA ARG A 298 15.55 -0.68 37.38
C ARG A 298 14.45 -1.33 38.21
N LEU A 299 14.70 -2.57 38.62
CA LEU A 299 13.87 -3.28 39.58
C LEU A 299 14.54 -3.22 40.96
N PRO A 300 13.86 -2.72 42.01
CA PRO A 300 14.39 -2.77 43.35
C PRO A 300 14.53 -4.22 43.86
N SER A 301 15.40 -4.42 44.84
CA SER A 301 15.68 -5.75 45.42
C SER A 301 14.49 -6.40 46.11
N ASN A 302 13.46 -5.62 46.47
CA ASN A 302 12.21 -6.12 47.04
C ASN A 302 11.28 -6.77 46.01
N GLY A 303 11.61 -6.73 44.72
CA GLY A 303 10.81 -7.32 43.64
C GLY A 303 9.63 -6.48 43.16
N SER A 304 9.42 -5.28 43.72
CA SER A 304 8.42 -4.32 43.23
C SER A 304 8.73 -3.87 41.80
N ALA A 305 7.70 -3.52 41.05
CA ALA A 305 7.86 -3.09 39.66
C ALA A 305 6.74 -2.11 39.28
N PRO A 306 7.03 -1.06 38.50
CA PRO A 306 6.02 -0.08 38.10
C PRO A 306 4.92 -0.70 37.24
N LEU A 307 3.73 -0.07 37.28
CA LEU A 307 2.63 -0.38 36.36
C LEU A 307 3.08 -0.20 34.90
N PHE A 308 2.63 -1.11 34.03
CA PHE A 308 2.90 -1.05 32.60
C PHE A 308 1.96 -0.04 31.95
N CYS A 309 2.46 1.18 31.78
CA CYS A 309 1.78 2.27 31.08
C CYS A 309 2.05 2.18 29.57
N LEU A 310 0.99 2.19 28.76
CA LEU A 310 1.04 2.11 27.31
C LEU A 310 1.35 3.47 26.66
N ASP A 311 1.28 4.56 27.42
CA ASP A 311 1.54 5.94 26.99
C ASP A 311 2.99 6.40 27.28
N ILE A 312 3.92 5.46 27.42
CA ILE A 312 5.35 5.75 27.62
C ILE A 312 6.13 5.42 26.35
N ASN A 313 7.02 6.32 25.92
CA ASN A 313 7.99 5.98 24.88
C ASN A 313 8.97 4.93 25.40
N ILE A 314 8.99 3.74 24.79
CA ILE A 314 9.80 2.61 25.24
C ILE A 314 11.31 2.92 25.34
N LEU A 315 11.82 3.84 24.52
CA LEU A 315 13.24 4.19 24.49
C LEU A 315 13.61 5.13 25.63
N SER A 316 12.84 6.22 25.81
CA SER A 316 13.16 7.24 26.80
C SER A 316 12.54 6.99 28.18
N GLY A 317 11.50 6.17 28.27
CA GLY A 317 10.77 5.94 29.51
C GLY A 317 9.90 7.13 29.94
N LEU A 318 9.68 8.09 29.05
CA LEU A 318 8.89 9.30 29.30
C LEU A 318 7.57 9.25 28.53
N ARG A 319 6.54 9.92 29.05
CA ARG A 319 5.29 10.16 28.31
C ARG A 319 5.50 11.16 27.17
N ALA A 320 4.52 11.24 26.26
CA ALA A 320 4.60 12.11 25.08
C ALA A 320 5.02 13.57 25.39
N PRO A 321 4.50 14.27 26.42
CA PRO A 321 4.94 15.63 26.73
C PRO A 321 6.42 15.70 27.14
N GLY A 322 6.84 14.87 28.10
CA GLY A 322 8.23 14.85 28.58
C GLY A 322 9.22 14.38 27.51
N HIS A 323 8.83 13.43 26.67
CA HIS A 323 9.61 13.00 25.52
C HIS A 323 9.79 14.14 24.50
N THR A 324 8.72 14.90 24.23
CA THR A 324 8.77 16.05 23.31
C THR A 324 9.70 17.13 23.84
N GLU A 325 9.58 17.49 25.12
CA GLU A 325 10.47 18.48 25.75
C GLU A 325 11.94 18.04 25.73
N LEU A 326 12.21 16.76 25.99
CA LEU A 326 13.56 16.21 25.88
C LEU A 326 14.12 16.33 24.46
N LEU A 327 13.30 16.04 23.43
CA LEU A 327 13.72 16.20 22.04
C LEU A 327 13.98 17.67 21.68
N LEU A 328 13.17 18.61 22.20
CA LEU A 328 13.39 20.04 22.00
C LEU A 328 14.70 20.51 22.64
N LEU A 329 14.99 20.08 23.87
CA LEU A 329 16.28 20.36 24.53
C LEU A 329 17.46 19.78 23.74
N LEU A 330 17.35 18.54 23.25
CA LEU A 330 18.36 17.91 22.40
C LEU A 330 18.62 18.74 21.14
N LYS A 331 17.55 19.21 20.48
CA LYS A 331 17.66 20.06 19.29
C LYS A 331 18.27 21.42 19.58
N GLN A 332 17.96 22.02 20.73
CA GLN A 332 18.61 23.26 21.18
C GLN A 332 20.13 23.04 21.39
N CYS A 333 20.52 21.88 21.92
CA CYS A 333 21.93 21.58 22.19
C CYS A 333 22.74 21.15 20.96
N LEU A 334 22.13 20.43 20.01
CA LEU A 334 22.83 19.74 18.91
C LEU A 334 22.31 20.09 17.50
N GLY A 335 21.24 20.87 17.40
CA GLY A 335 20.58 21.24 16.14
C GLY A 335 19.41 20.34 15.76
N GLU A 336 18.69 20.72 14.71
CA GLU A 336 17.41 20.09 14.31
C GLU A 336 17.48 18.59 13.98
N GLN A 337 18.65 18.09 13.58
CA GLN A 337 18.87 16.69 13.21
C GLN A 337 19.21 15.79 14.40
N ALA A 338 19.20 16.33 15.62
CA ALA A 338 19.51 15.59 16.83
C ALA A 338 18.59 14.38 17.02
N THR A 339 19.17 13.26 17.45
CA THR A 339 18.42 12.03 17.70
C THR A 339 18.57 11.59 19.14
N ILE A 340 17.53 10.97 19.70
CA ILE A 340 17.52 10.60 21.11
C ILE A 340 18.66 9.65 21.52
N PHE A 341 19.18 8.86 20.58
CA PHE A 341 20.30 7.95 20.81
C PHE A 341 21.67 8.66 20.93
N GLU A 342 21.78 9.95 20.61
CA GLU A 342 23.00 10.73 20.87
C GLU A 342 23.25 10.94 22.37
N LEU A 343 22.20 10.78 23.18
CA LEU A 343 22.27 10.79 24.64
C LEU A 343 22.86 9.49 25.22
N ALA A 344 22.85 8.39 24.45
CA ALA A 344 23.31 7.09 24.92
C ALA A 344 24.79 7.14 25.33
N ASN A 345 25.09 6.83 26.60
CA ASN A 345 26.43 6.82 27.17
C ASN A 345 27.21 8.15 27.00
N ASN A 346 26.51 9.28 26.81
CA ASN A 346 27.11 10.59 26.57
C ASN A 346 26.90 11.52 27.78
N ASP A 347 27.73 11.36 28.80
CA ASP A 347 27.62 12.14 30.04
C ASP A 347 27.81 13.65 29.79
N GLY A 348 28.71 14.04 28.88
CA GLY A 348 28.91 15.44 28.50
C GLY A 348 27.64 16.10 27.95
N LEU A 349 26.91 15.40 27.07
CA LEU A 349 25.62 15.88 26.56
C LEU A 349 24.56 15.90 27.66
N LYS A 350 24.52 14.87 28.53
CA LYS A 350 23.61 14.84 29.69
C LYS A 350 23.79 16.10 30.56
N GLN A 351 25.02 16.44 30.94
CA GLN A 351 25.29 17.62 31.77
C GLN A 351 24.87 18.92 31.08
N ARG A 352 25.10 19.03 29.77
CA ARG A 352 24.61 20.18 28.98
C ARG A 352 23.10 20.29 29.01
N LEU A 353 22.37 19.20 28.79
CA LEU A 353 20.90 19.18 28.85
C LEU A 353 20.37 19.54 30.24
N LEU A 354 21.04 19.07 31.30
CA LEU A 354 20.67 19.42 32.68
C LEU A 354 20.87 20.91 33.00
N ALA A 355 21.90 21.53 32.42
CA ALA A 355 22.13 22.97 32.53
C ALA A 355 21.07 23.78 31.75
N GLU A 356 20.78 23.38 30.51
CA GLU A 356 19.77 24.02 29.66
C GLU A 356 18.34 23.83 30.18
N ALA A 357 18.07 22.79 30.96
CA ALA A 357 16.79 22.63 31.66
C ALA A 357 16.51 23.75 32.68
N GLY A 358 17.49 24.62 33.00
CA GLY A 358 17.26 25.91 33.65
C GLY A 358 16.67 25.83 35.06
N GLY A 359 16.84 24.69 35.75
CA GLY A 359 16.27 24.46 37.07
C GLY A 359 14.84 23.90 37.08
N ASP A 360 14.22 23.59 35.92
CA ASP A 360 12.97 22.81 35.88
C ASP A 360 13.27 21.39 36.36
N THR A 361 12.89 21.10 37.61
CA THR A 361 13.16 19.82 38.28
C THR A 361 12.50 18.63 37.58
N ARG A 362 11.33 18.82 36.96
CA ARG A 362 10.63 17.77 36.21
C ARG A 362 11.35 17.46 34.91
N LEU A 363 11.84 18.49 34.21
CA LEU A 363 12.58 18.32 32.97
C LEU A 363 13.97 17.72 33.21
N GLN A 364 14.68 18.18 34.24
CA GLN A 364 15.94 17.58 34.70
C GLN A 364 15.77 16.10 35.02
N ARG A 365 14.71 15.75 35.77
CA ARG A 365 14.39 14.36 36.06
C ARG A 365 14.09 13.55 34.79
N GLY A 366 13.41 14.16 33.83
CA GLY A 366 13.17 13.55 32.51
C GLY A 366 14.47 13.22 31.76
N VAL A 367 15.44 14.14 31.76
CA VAL A 367 16.79 13.91 31.17
C VAL A 367 17.50 12.74 31.84
N GLU A 368 17.46 12.65 33.17
CA GLU A 368 18.09 11.56 33.91
C GLU A 368 17.49 10.19 33.56
N ILE A 369 16.16 10.08 33.60
CA ILE A 369 15.43 8.84 33.28
C ILE A 369 15.77 8.39 31.85
N ALA A 370 15.72 9.33 30.90
CA ALA A 370 16.01 9.02 29.50
C ALA A 370 17.47 8.63 29.29
N TYR A 371 18.42 9.33 29.92
CA TYR A 371 19.84 9.01 29.82
C TYR A 371 20.14 7.58 30.27
N GLU A 372 19.66 7.19 31.45
CA GLU A 372 19.90 5.85 31.99
C GLU A 372 19.29 4.77 31.08
N ARG A 373 18.02 4.96 30.70
CA ARG A 373 17.28 3.99 29.91
C ARG A 373 17.83 3.81 28.51
N ILE A 374 18.12 4.91 27.81
CA ILE A 374 18.64 4.87 26.44
C ILE A 374 20.04 4.26 26.41
N SER A 375 20.88 4.56 27.41
CA SER A 375 22.23 3.99 27.54
C SER A 375 22.19 2.46 27.70
N TYR A 376 21.27 1.96 28.52
CA TYR A 376 21.06 0.53 28.67
C TYR A 376 20.53 -0.11 27.38
N ILE A 377 19.48 0.47 26.79
CA ILE A 377 18.89 -0.03 25.54
C ILE A 377 19.94 -0.05 24.43
N ALA A 378 20.76 1.00 24.30
CA ALA A 378 21.83 1.04 23.31
C ALA A 378 22.81 -0.13 23.49
N SER A 379 23.23 -0.43 24.72
CA SER A 379 24.11 -1.56 25.03
C SER A 379 23.45 -2.91 24.68
N LYS A 380 22.17 -3.08 25.02
CA LYS A 380 21.38 -4.28 24.68
C LYS A 380 21.28 -4.48 23.17
N LEU A 381 21.02 -3.41 22.42
CA LEU A 381 20.93 -3.42 20.97
C LEU A 381 22.28 -3.73 20.29
N GLU A 382 23.39 -3.21 20.82
CA GLU A 382 24.73 -3.51 20.33
C GLU A 382 25.14 -4.98 20.58
N ALA A 383 24.78 -5.54 21.73
CA ALA A 383 24.97 -6.96 22.00
C ALA A 383 24.15 -7.83 21.03
N ALA A 384 22.88 -7.50 20.82
CA ALA A 384 22.02 -8.20 19.85
C ALA A 384 22.58 -8.13 18.43
N LYS A 385 23.04 -6.94 18.00
CA LYS A 385 23.70 -6.75 16.70
C LYS A 385 24.90 -7.69 16.57
N THR A 386 25.76 -7.77 17.58
CA THR A 386 26.95 -8.63 17.57
C THR A 386 26.57 -10.10 17.38
N THR A 387 25.54 -10.57 18.07
CA THR A 387 25.01 -11.94 17.91
C THR A 387 24.48 -12.21 16.50
N ILE A 388 23.75 -11.25 15.91
CA ILE A 388 23.16 -11.40 14.57
C ILE A 388 24.25 -11.60 13.49
N PHE A 389 25.40 -10.95 13.64
CA PHE A 389 26.50 -11.05 12.68
C PHE A 389 27.50 -12.18 12.98
N ASN A 390 27.28 -12.97 14.04
CA ASN A 390 28.18 -14.07 14.38
C ASN A 390 28.26 -15.08 13.22
N GLY A 391 29.49 -15.40 12.79
CA GLY A 391 29.76 -16.32 11.68
C GLY A 391 29.50 -15.76 10.28
N LYS A 392 29.15 -14.47 10.12
CA LYS A 392 28.92 -13.84 8.81
C LYS A 392 30.20 -13.19 8.30
N THR A 393 30.44 -13.29 6.99
CA THR A 393 31.67 -12.79 6.37
C THR A 393 31.36 -11.79 5.24
N PRO A 394 32.19 -10.74 5.06
CA PRO A 394 32.07 -9.81 3.93
C PRO A 394 32.14 -10.51 2.58
N VAL A 395 31.39 -10.01 1.60
CA VAL A 395 31.44 -10.49 0.21
C VAL A 395 31.77 -9.37 -0.77
N SER A 396 32.39 -9.73 -1.90
CA SER A 396 32.77 -8.78 -2.94
C SER A 396 31.56 -8.15 -3.63
N HIS A 397 30.50 -8.92 -3.85
CA HIS A 397 29.26 -8.49 -4.50
C HIS A 397 28.07 -8.74 -3.56
N PRO A 398 27.83 -7.86 -2.58
CA PRO A 398 26.79 -8.09 -1.58
C PRO A 398 25.39 -7.89 -2.16
N HIS A 399 24.42 -8.60 -1.59
CA HIS A 399 23.02 -8.58 -2.00
C HIS A 399 22.13 -8.01 -0.90
N LEU A 400 21.17 -7.17 -1.32
CA LEU A 400 20.02 -6.77 -0.52
C LEU A 400 18.78 -7.49 -1.08
N PHE A 401 18.16 -8.34 -0.28
CA PHE A 401 16.84 -8.90 -0.55
C PHE A 401 15.82 -8.16 0.29
N MET A 402 14.84 -7.53 -0.33
CA MET A 402 13.76 -6.83 0.35
C MET A 402 12.46 -7.58 0.12
N SER A 403 11.72 -7.84 1.20
CA SER A 403 10.39 -8.45 1.10
C SER A 403 9.31 -7.38 0.91
N MET A 404 8.30 -7.69 0.11
CA MET A 404 7.08 -6.90 -0.03
C MET A 404 5.85 -7.81 0.05
N GLY A 405 4.80 -7.33 0.71
CA GLY A 405 3.54 -8.05 0.80
C GLY A 405 2.78 -7.72 2.09
N GLY A 406 1.46 -7.73 1.99
CA GLY A 406 0.58 -7.58 3.14
C GLY A 406 0.80 -8.66 4.18
N ALA A 407 0.29 -8.45 5.40
CA ALA A 407 0.40 -9.45 6.45
C ALA A 407 -0.30 -10.76 6.06
N GLY A 408 0.31 -11.90 6.38
CA GLY A 408 -0.24 -13.21 5.99
C GLY A 408 -0.17 -13.53 4.49
N SER A 409 0.67 -12.82 3.71
CA SER A 409 0.93 -13.13 2.29
C SER A 409 1.85 -14.33 2.06
N GLY A 410 2.66 -14.74 3.05
CA GLY A 410 3.64 -15.84 2.91
C GLY A 410 5.00 -15.38 2.37
N LYS A 411 5.69 -14.50 3.10
CA LYS A 411 6.98 -13.93 2.68
C LYS A 411 8.18 -14.88 2.77
N THR A 412 7.96 -16.15 3.14
CA THR A 412 9.00 -17.18 3.29
C THR A 412 9.76 -17.45 1.98
N ALA A 413 9.11 -17.28 0.82
CA ALA A 413 9.78 -17.39 -0.48
C ALA A 413 10.98 -16.43 -0.66
N VAL A 414 11.00 -15.30 0.05
CA VAL A 414 12.12 -14.35 -0.01
C VAL A 414 13.34 -14.89 0.74
N GLU A 415 13.11 -15.63 1.83
CA GLU A 415 14.17 -16.30 2.59
C GLU A 415 14.76 -17.46 1.80
N GLU A 416 13.92 -18.26 1.14
CA GLU A 416 14.35 -19.34 0.22
C GLU A 416 15.24 -18.78 -0.89
N LEU A 417 14.86 -17.64 -1.47
CA LEU A 417 15.66 -16.98 -2.48
C LEU A 417 17.00 -16.46 -1.95
N ALA A 418 17.00 -15.84 -0.77
CA ALA A 418 18.23 -15.36 -0.15
C ALA A 418 19.19 -16.52 0.17
N ALA A 419 18.65 -17.63 0.69
CA ALA A 419 19.42 -18.85 0.94
C ALA A 419 19.95 -19.47 -0.36
N ALA A 420 19.15 -19.51 -1.42
CA ALA A 420 19.60 -20.04 -2.72
C ALA A 420 20.76 -19.21 -3.33
N VAL A 421 20.76 -17.90 -3.13
CA VAL A 421 21.80 -17.02 -3.69
C VAL A 421 23.03 -16.91 -2.78
N CYS A 422 22.85 -16.90 -1.46
CA CYS A 422 23.91 -16.57 -0.50
C CYS A 422 24.32 -17.74 0.41
N GLY A 423 23.66 -18.89 0.31
CA GLY A 423 23.74 -19.93 1.35
C GLY A 423 23.35 -19.35 2.71
N ASP A 424 24.04 -19.75 3.77
CA ASP A 424 23.83 -19.18 5.10
C ASP A 424 24.53 -17.83 5.31
N ASN A 425 25.26 -17.28 4.34
CA ASN A 425 26.03 -16.04 4.52
C ASN A 425 25.21 -14.77 4.25
N PHE A 426 24.10 -14.62 4.97
CA PHE A 426 23.30 -13.39 5.04
C PHE A 426 22.73 -13.18 6.44
N VAL A 427 22.33 -11.95 6.75
CA VAL A 427 21.61 -11.60 7.99
C VAL A 427 20.16 -11.21 7.69
N ILE A 428 19.26 -11.48 8.62
CA ILE A 428 17.85 -11.09 8.52
C ILE A 428 17.60 -9.86 9.41
N ALA A 429 17.11 -8.80 8.79
CA ALA A 429 16.68 -7.57 9.44
C ALA A 429 15.14 -7.57 9.59
N SER A 430 14.61 -8.36 10.52
CA SER A 430 13.16 -8.53 10.74
C SER A 430 12.66 -7.77 11.97
N LEU A 431 11.62 -6.95 11.76
CA LEU A 431 10.93 -6.29 12.88
C LEU A 431 10.27 -7.29 13.82
N ASP A 432 9.67 -8.34 13.28
CA ASP A 432 8.89 -9.28 14.07
C ASP A 432 9.80 -10.09 15.00
N GLU A 433 11.01 -10.44 14.55
CA GLU A 433 12.03 -11.09 15.40
C GLU A 433 12.69 -10.12 16.37
N PHE A 434 12.99 -8.89 15.95
CA PHE A 434 13.64 -7.91 16.82
C PHE A 434 12.77 -7.42 17.96
N ARG A 435 11.44 -7.38 17.80
CA ARG A 435 10.51 -7.08 18.92
C ARG A 435 10.63 -8.09 20.06
N LYS A 436 10.86 -9.37 19.74
CA LYS A 436 10.98 -10.45 20.74
C LYS A 436 12.19 -10.29 21.68
N LEU A 437 13.14 -9.43 21.33
CA LEU A 437 14.31 -9.12 22.16
C LEU A 437 14.03 -8.07 23.25
N SER A 438 12.88 -7.40 23.21
CA SER A 438 12.43 -6.50 24.29
C SER A 438 11.84 -7.31 25.44
N ASP A 439 12.21 -6.96 26.66
CA ASP A 439 11.65 -7.58 27.87
C ASP A 439 10.16 -7.21 27.99
N LEU A 440 9.81 -5.98 27.65
CA LEU A 440 8.43 -5.47 27.70
C LEU A 440 7.52 -6.11 26.65
N TYR A 441 8.07 -6.55 25.52
CA TYR A 441 7.32 -7.32 24.53
C TYR A 441 6.76 -8.61 25.14
N SER A 442 7.55 -9.31 25.96
CA SER A 442 7.11 -10.56 26.59
C SER A 442 5.89 -10.36 27.48
N VAL A 443 5.82 -9.24 28.21
CA VAL A 443 4.69 -8.89 29.09
C VAL A 443 3.44 -8.55 28.28
N LEU A 444 3.59 -7.78 27.19
CA LEU A 444 2.47 -7.45 26.29
C LEU A 444 1.88 -8.73 25.68
N THR A 445 2.73 -9.64 25.22
CA THR A 445 2.26 -10.94 24.68
C THR A 445 1.63 -11.83 25.74
N ALA A 446 2.17 -11.87 26.97
CA ALA A 446 1.62 -12.65 28.07
C ALA A 446 0.25 -12.12 28.55
N ALA A 447 0.02 -10.81 28.39
CA ALA A 447 -1.27 -10.18 28.64
C ALA A 447 -2.24 -10.29 27.44
N SER A 448 -1.90 -11.02 26.37
CA SER A 448 -2.66 -11.08 25.12
C SER A 448 -2.98 -9.69 24.53
N HIS A 449 -2.05 -8.74 24.66
CA HIS A 449 -2.20 -7.39 24.15
C HIS A 449 -1.42 -7.22 22.83
N HIS A 450 -2.15 -7.13 21.72
CA HIS A 450 -1.56 -7.16 20.37
C HIS A 450 -1.78 -5.89 19.53
N SER A 451 -2.45 -4.86 20.05
CA SER A 451 -2.53 -3.57 19.33
C SER A 451 -1.26 -2.77 19.55
N ASP A 452 -0.84 -2.65 20.82
CA ASP A 452 0.27 -1.78 21.17
C ASP A 452 1.59 -2.55 21.20
N ASP A 453 1.65 -3.89 21.18
CA ASP A 453 2.94 -4.58 20.97
C ASP A 453 3.59 -4.20 19.63
N TYR A 454 2.78 -3.97 18.59
CA TYR A 454 3.26 -3.44 17.32
C TYR A 454 3.72 -2.00 17.41
N THR A 455 2.97 -1.12 18.09
CA THR A 455 3.24 0.32 18.10
C THR A 455 4.26 0.72 19.18
N PHE A 456 4.08 0.21 20.40
CA PHE A 456 4.89 0.49 21.59
C PHE A 456 6.33 -0.04 21.46
N VAL A 457 6.51 -1.26 20.95
CA VAL A 457 7.84 -1.89 20.83
C VAL A 457 8.51 -1.58 19.48
N GLU A 458 7.77 -1.08 18.48
CA GLU A 458 8.33 -0.74 17.18
C GLU A 458 9.56 0.19 17.23
N PRO A 459 9.64 1.25 18.06
CA PRO A 459 10.83 2.09 18.15
C PRO A 459 12.10 1.31 18.51
N PHE A 460 12.00 0.35 19.43
CA PHE A 460 13.10 -0.54 19.82
C PHE A 460 13.55 -1.41 18.63
N ALA A 461 12.60 -2.12 18.00
CA ALA A 461 12.89 -3.02 16.88
C ALA A 461 13.40 -2.27 15.64
N ASN A 462 12.85 -1.09 15.33
CA ASN A 462 13.31 -0.23 14.24
C ASN A 462 14.75 0.24 14.47
N ARG A 463 15.13 0.56 15.71
CA ARG A 463 16.53 0.92 16.01
C ARG A 463 17.47 -0.25 15.74
N LEU A 464 17.15 -1.45 16.22
CA LEU A 464 17.99 -2.62 15.94
C LEU A 464 18.11 -2.85 14.44
N ARG A 465 16.99 -2.76 13.71
CA ARG A 465 16.96 -2.91 12.26
C ARG A 465 17.84 -1.90 11.54
N ALA A 466 17.85 -0.64 11.98
CA ALA A 466 18.74 0.39 11.44
C ALA A 466 20.22 0.09 11.73
N LEU A 467 20.56 -0.38 12.94
CA LEU A 467 21.92 -0.78 13.31
C LEU A 467 22.41 -1.97 12.46
N VAL A 468 21.58 -3.00 12.32
CA VAL A 468 21.87 -4.17 11.47
C VAL A 468 22.07 -3.75 10.02
N SER A 469 21.17 -2.93 9.47
CA SER A 469 21.26 -2.46 8.09
C SER A 469 22.53 -1.63 7.84
N ARG A 470 22.86 -0.73 8.77
CA ARG A 470 24.09 0.08 8.68
C ARG A 470 25.35 -0.78 8.76
N HIS A 471 25.37 -1.75 9.67
CA HIS A 471 26.51 -2.65 9.85
C HIS A 471 26.70 -3.58 8.65
N ALA A 472 25.62 -4.17 8.13
CA ALA A 472 25.66 -4.98 6.92
C ALA A 472 26.21 -4.17 5.73
N ARG A 473 25.72 -2.94 5.55
CA ARG A 473 26.17 -2.04 4.49
C ARG A 473 27.66 -1.67 4.61
N ALA A 474 28.09 -1.27 5.81
CA ALA A 474 29.48 -0.88 6.05
C ALA A 474 30.46 -2.03 5.86
N ASN A 475 30.07 -3.26 6.21
CA ASN A 475 30.92 -4.44 6.16
C ASN A 475 30.66 -5.33 4.94
N ARG A 476 29.84 -4.88 3.97
CA ARG A 476 29.51 -5.62 2.74
C ARG A 476 29.00 -7.05 3.00
N ILE A 477 28.07 -7.21 3.95
CA ILE A 477 27.44 -8.49 4.29
C ILE A 477 26.05 -8.55 3.66
N ASN A 478 25.69 -9.69 3.06
CA ASN A 478 24.36 -9.89 2.46
C ASN A 478 23.26 -9.72 3.51
N ILE A 479 22.13 -9.16 3.10
CA ILE A 479 21.04 -8.87 4.03
C ILE A 479 19.68 -9.16 3.39
N LEU A 480 18.81 -9.82 4.15
CA LEU A 480 17.38 -9.86 3.91
C LEU A 480 16.71 -8.83 4.81
N TYR A 481 16.17 -7.79 4.20
CA TYR A 481 15.40 -6.75 4.88
C TYR A 481 13.91 -7.14 4.88
N ASP A 482 13.47 -7.68 6.02
CA ASP A 482 12.10 -8.15 6.18
C ASP A 482 11.16 -7.00 6.60
N GLY A 483 10.07 -6.86 5.85
CA GLY A 483 9.05 -5.84 6.06
C GLY A 483 7.86 -6.03 5.13
N THR A 484 6.94 -5.07 5.17
CA THR A 484 5.80 -5.06 4.23
C THR A 484 6.18 -4.50 2.87
N GLY A 485 7.25 -3.69 2.78
CA GLY A 485 7.59 -2.91 1.58
C GLY A 485 6.55 -1.85 1.21
N ILE A 486 5.59 -1.55 2.10
CA ILE A 486 4.36 -0.80 1.79
C ILE A 486 4.07 0.26 2.88
N PRO A 487 3.86 1.55 2.54
CA PRO A 487 4.09 2.13 1.20
C PRO A 487 5.58 2.06 0.84
N TYR A 488 5.90 1.99 -0.46
CA TYR A 488 7.29 1.93 -0.92
C TYR A 488 8.05 3.24 -0.65
N THR A 489 7.52 4.37 -1.13
CA THR A 489 8.09 5.71 -0.98
C THR A 489 7.59 6.40 0.30
N PRO A 490 8.44 7.19 0.99
CA PRO A 490 9.88 7.36 0.75
C PRO A 490 10.74 6.27 1.41
N ARG A 491 10.20 5.59 2.43
CA ARG A 491 10.98 4.77 3.37
C ARG A 491 11.82 3.66 2.73
N TYR A 492 11.20 2.82 1.90
CA TYR A 492 11.90 1.66 1.33
C TYR A 492 12.71 2.04 0.09
N GLU A 493 12.29 3.08 -0.63
CA GLU A 493 13.06 3.72 -1.69
C GLU A 493 14.43 4.20 -1.16
N GLU A 494 14.46 4.96 -0.06
CA GLU A 494 15.69 5.43 0.57
C GLU A 494 16.62 4.29 1.00
N ILE A 495 16.04 3.18 1.51
CA ILE A 495 16.82 1.99 1.89
C ILE A 495 17.48 1.38 0.64
N ILE A 496 16.70 1.14 -0.42
CA ILE A 496 17.23 0.62 -1.69
C ILE A 496 18.32 1.52 -2.23
N GLN A 497 18.10 2.83 -2.26
CA GLN A 497 19.05 3.82 -2.75
C GLN A 497 20.36 3.78 -1.94
N ALA A 498 20.27 3.70 -0.62
CA ALA A 498 21.44 3.69 0.24
C ALA A 498 22.26 2.40 0.12
N PHE A 499 21.63 1.24 -0.11
CA PHE A 499 22.34 -0.02 -0.37
C PHE A 499 22.93 -0.07 -1.78
N ALA A 500 22.19 0.39 -2.80
CA ALA A 500 22.70 0.48 -4.16
C ALA A 500 23.94 1.38 -4.23
N SER A 501 23.93 2.52 -3.52
CA SER A 501 25.07 3.44 -3.41
C SER A 501 26.28 2.82 -2.71
N ALA A 502 26.08 1.80 -1.87
CA ALA A 502 27.15 1.01 -1.26
C ALA A 502 27.62 -0.18 -2.12
N GLY A 503 27.13 -0.29 -3.36
CA GLY A 503 27.50 -1.33 -4.32
C GLY A 503 26.81 -2.67 -4.10
N PHE A 504 25.63 -2.68 -3.47
CA PHE A 504 24.82 -3.89 -3.33
C PHE A 504 23.99 -4.15 -4.59
N ALA A 505 23.85 -5.43 -4.96
CA ALA A 505 22.79 -5.87 -5.86
C ALA A 505 21.45 -5.86 -5.12
N THR A 506 20.56 -4.95 -5.50
CA THR A 506 19.27 -4.73 -4.82
C THR A 506 18.15 -5.53 -5.50
N GLN A 507 17.43 -6.33 -4.72
CA GLN A 507 16.30 -7.11 -5.19
C GLN A 507 15.11 -6.93 -4.25
N LEU A 508 13.93 -6.74 -4.83
CA LEU A 508 12.66 -6.72 -4.13
C LEU A 508 11.80 -7.89 -4.60
N THR A 509 11.31 -8.70 -3.67
CA THR A 509 10.43 -9.82 -4.00
C THR A 509 9.11 -9.62 -3.28
N ALA A 510 8.06 -9.40 -4.06
CA ALA A 510 6.70 -9.22 -3.60
C ALA A 510 5.95 -10.55 -3.60
N ILE A 511 5.23 -10.85 -2.52
CA ILE A 511 4.32 -11.99 -2.44
C ILE A 511 2.90 -11.47 -2.31
N ASP A 512 2.04 -11.90 -3.22
CA ASP A 512 0.65 -11.52 -3.26
C ASP A 512 -0.28 -12.70 -2.94
N ALA A 513 -1.32 -12.43 -2.16
CA ALA A 513 -2.32 -13.43 -1.80
C ALA A 513 -3.71 -12.82 -1.69
N PHE A 514 -4.76 -13.56 -2.04
CA PHE A 514 -6.13 -13.03 -2.07
C PHE A 514 -6.59 -12.51 -0.70
N LEU A 515 -7.03 -11.26 -0.66
CA LEU A 515 -7.53 -10.63 0.56
C LEU A 515 -8.85 -11.30 1.00
N VAL A 516 -9.75 -11.46 0.02
CA VAL A 516 -11.00 -12.23 0.07
C VAL A 516 -10.98 -13.15 -1.14
N LYS A 517 -11.52 -14.37 -0.98
CA LYS A 517 -11.74 -15.25 -2.13
C LYS A 517 -12.92 -14.73 -2.95
N PRO A 518 -12.82 -14.65 -4.27
CA PRO A 518 -13.99 -14.42 -5.10
C PRO A 518 -14.93 -15.62 -5.03
N GLU A 519 -16.22 -15.34 -5.18
CA GLU A 519 -17.22 -16.37 -5.43
C GLU A 519 -17.10 -16.80 -6.91
N GLY A 520 -16.87 -18.08 -7.18
CA GLY A 520 -16.70 -18.57 -8.56
C GLY A 520 -16.28 -20.04 -8.65
N PRO A 521 -16.25 -20.62 -9.87
CA PRO A 521 -16.01 -22.05 -10.10
C PRO A 521 -14.57 -22.50 -9.85
N ILE A 522 -13.63 -21.57 -9.69
CA ILE A 522 -12.22 -21.88 -9.43
C ILE A 522 -12.05 -22.18 -7.96
N TYR A 523 -11.93 -23.46 -7.65
CA TYR A 523 -11.51 -23.96 -6.36
C TYR A 523 -10.07 -23.51 -6.08
N LEU A 524 -9.90 -22.34 -5.46
CA LEU A 524 -8.61 -21.96 -4.87
C LEU A 524 -8.44 -22.78 -3.58
N PRO A 525 -7.45 -23.68 -3.50
CA PRO A 525 -7.29 -24.59 -2.36
C PRO A 525 -7.01 -23.83 -1.05
N TYR A 526 -6.46 -22.62 -1.11
CA TYR A 526 -5.94 -21.90 0.06
C TYR A 526 -6.90 -20.84 0.61
N SER A 527 -7.12 -20.79 1.93
CA SER A 527 -7.94 -19.78 2.64
C SER A 527 -7.53 -18.33 2.34
N SER A 528 -8.50 -17.40 2.31
CA SER A 528 -8.22 -15.96 2.15
C SER A 528 -7.24 -15.44 3.21
N VAL A 529 -6.61 -14.28 2.97
CA VAL A 529 -5.77 -13.62 3.99
C VAL A 529 -6.55 -13.42 5.28
N ILE A 530 -7.80 -12.99 5.19
CA ILE A 530 -8.64 -12.74 6.37
C ILE A 530 -8.82 -14.02 7.18
N GLU A 531 -9.22 -15.11 6.53
CA GLU A 531 -9.31 -16.41 7.19
C GLU A 531 -7.97 -16.89 7.78
N ARG A 532 -6.84 -16.68 7.08
CA ARG A 532 -5.51 -17.03 7.60
C ARG A 532 -5.18 -16.23 8.86
N VAL A 533 -5.44 -14.93 8.84
CA VAL A 533 -5.17 -14.05 9.98
C VAL A 533 -6.09 -14.42 11.15
N GLN A 534 -7.38 -14.73 10.89
CA GLN A 534 -8.32 -15.24 11.89
C GLN A 534 -7.88 -16.60 12.47
N LYS A 535 -7.50 -17.56 11.63
CA LYS A 535 -6.98 -18.87 12.07
C LYS A 535 -5.69 -18.73 12.85
N ARG A 536 -4.77 -17.87 12.41
CA ARG A 536 -3.52 -17.59 13.11
C ARG A 536 -3.79 -16.96 14.47
N PHE A 537 -4.78 -16.07 14.54
CA PHE A 537 -5.26 -15.50 15.78
C PHE A 537 -5.81 -16.59 16.70
N ILE A 538 -6.77 -17.42 16.25
CA ILE A 538 -7.31 -18.52 17.06
C ILE A 538 -6.22 -19.47 17.56
N LYS A 539 -5.20 -19.74 16.73
CA LYS A 539 -4.14 -20.69 17.07
C LYS A 539 -3.06 -20.12 18.00
N ASN A 540 -2.67 -18.86 17.80
CA ASN A 540 -1.48 -18.28 18.44
C ASN A 540 -1.78 -17.01 19.24
N ASP A 541 -3.06 -16.68 19.41
CA ASP A 541 -3.60 -15.41 19.93
C ASP A 541 -3.05 -14.14 19.25
N ARG A 542 -2.33 -14.26 18.13
CA ARG A 542 -1.60 -13.15 17.51
C ARG A 542 -1.96 -12.91 16.04
N ALA A 543 -2.16 -11.65 15.70
CA ALA A 543 -2.36 -11.12 14.35
C ALA A 543 -2.02 -9.61 14.32
N LEU A 544 -2.36 -8.89 13.25
CA LEU A 544 -2.27 -7.43 13.16
C LEU A 544 -3.68 -6.81 13.19
N PRO A 545 -3.83 -5.54 13.65
CA PRO A 545 -5.10 -4.83 13.52
C PRO A 545 -5.67 -4.91 12.09
N TRP A 546 -6.98 -5.15 11.97
CA TRP A 546 -7.63 -5.37 10.68
C TRP A 546 -7.40 -4.22 9.70
N VAL A 547 -7.53 -2.98 10.17
CA VAL A 547 -7.29 -1.78 9.35
C VAL A 547 -5.89 -1.77 8.74
N VAL A 548 -4.86 -2.19 9.51
CA VAL A 548 -3.48 -2.29 9.01
C VAL A 548 -3.36 -3.45 8.02
N THR A 549 -3.94 -4.60 8.33
CA THR A 549 -3.92 -5.78 7.44
C THR A 549 -4.54 -5.46 6.08
N ILE A 550 -5.75 -4.88 6.07
CA ILE A 550 -6.48 -4.48 4.85
C ILE A 550 -5.69 -3.42 4.07
N ASP A 551 -5.25 -2.34 4.73
CA ASP A 551 -4.51 -1.25 4.09
C ASP A 551 -3.26 -1.74 3.37
N LYS A 552 -2.46 -2.61 4.01
CA LYS A 552 -1.24 -3.14 3.39
C LYS A 552 -1.53 -3.98 2.15
N HIS A 553 -2.61 -4.77 2.13
CA HIS A 553 -2.96 -5.55 0.92
C HIS A 553 -3.47 -4.66 -0.22
N ILE A 554 -4.31 -3.67 0.07
CA ILE A 554 -4.88 -2.75 -0.93
C ILE A 554 -3.79 -1.84 -1.53
N ARG A 555 -2.79 -1.42 -0.75
CA ARG A 555 -1.68 -0.56 -1.21
C ARG A 555 -0.51 -1.31 -1.86
N ALA A 556 -0.46 -2.63 -1.75
CA ALA A 556 0.62 -3.44 -2.33
C ALA A 556 0.83 -3.21 -3.83
N PRO A 557 -0.23 -3.16 -4.67
CA PRO A 557 -0.08 -2.98 -6.12
C PRO A 557 0.57 -1.64 -6.49
N GLY A 558 0.11 -0.55 -5.88
CA GLY A 558 0.70 0.78 -6.10
C GLY A 558 2.17 0.80 -5.70
N SER A 559 2.51 0.24 -4.54
CA SER A 559 3.89 0.17 -4.07
C SER A 559 4.80 -0.64 -5.00
N PHE A 560 4.28 -1.74 -5.58
CA PHE A 560 5.00 -2.59 -6.52
C PHE A 560 5.30 -1.85 -7.84
N ILE A 561 4.30 -1.18 -8.43
CA ILE A 561 4.46 -0.42 -9.69
C ILE A 561 5.39 0.78 -9.50
N THR A 562 5.33 1.47 -8.35
CA THR A 562 6.29 2.53 -8.01
C THR A 562 7.71 1.96 -7.91
N ALA A 563 7.89 0.83 -7.21
CA ALA A 563 9.21 0.20 -7.05
C ALA A 563 9.81 -0.26 -8.39
N LEU A 564 8.98 -0.74 -9.33
CA LEU A 564 9.41 -1.18 -10.66
C LEU A 564 10.14 -0.07 -11.45
N GLN A 565 9.80 1.20 -11.21
CA GLN A 565 10.40 2.35 -11.90
C GLN A 565 11.66 2.87 -11.19
N HIS A 566 12.00 2.35 -10.01
CA HIS A 566 13.15 2.82 -9.26
C HIS A 566 14.47 2.30 -9.86
N SER A 567 15.30 3.22 -10.34
CA SER A 567 16.57 2.91 -11.04
C SER A 567 17.61 2.21 -10.15
N ALA A 568 17.61 2.47 -8.85
CA ALA A 568 18.52 1.83 -7.90
C ALA A 568 18.08 0.41 -7.51
N LEU A 569 16.85 0.00 -7.80
CA LEU A 569 16.40 -1.38 -7.64
C LEU A 569 16.87 -2.19 -8.84
N LYS A 570 17.68 -3.25 -8.68
CA LYS A 570 18.18 -4.03 -9.83
C LYS A 570 17.24 -5.14 -10.28
N LYS A 571 16.44 -5.69 -9.37
CA LYS A 571 15.49 -6.75 -9.68
C LYS A 571 14.22 -6.59 -8.87
N ILE A 572 13.07 -6.74 -9.51
CA ILE A 572 11.78 -6.90 -8.82
C ILE A 572 11.07 -8.14 -9.34
N ALA A 573 10.39 -8.86 -8.45
CA ALA A 573 9.59 -10.04 -8.80
C ALA A 573 8.31 -10.08 -7.98
N LEU A 574 7.26 -10.67 -8.55
CA LEU A 574 5.96 -10.91 -7.93
C LEU A 574 5.66 -12.41 -7.95
N PHE A 575 5.40 -12.98 -6.79
CA PHE A 575 4.89 -14.33 -6.63
C PHE A 575 3.45 -14.31 -6.13
N ALA A 576 2.69 -15.34 -6.49
CA ALA A 576 1.39 -15.62 -5.93
C ALA A 576 1.46 -16.71 -4.85
N ASN A 577 0.66 -16.53 -3.79
CA ASN A 577 0.42 -17.50 -2.73
C ASN A 577 -1.06 -17.90 -2.66
N ASP A 578 -1.49 -18.61 -3.68
CA ASP A 578 -2.83 -19.16 -3.93
C ASP A 578 -2.83 -20.69 -4.13
N GLY A 579 -1.65 -21.31 -4.35
CA GLY A 579 -1.44 -22.75 -4.40
C GLY A 579 -1.42 -23.44 -3.02
N ALA A 580 -0.97 -24.71 -2.96
CA ALA A 580 -0.77 -25.42 -1.69
C ALA A 580 0.35 -24.78 -0.82
N VAL A 581 0.50 -25.21 0.44
CA VAL A 581 1.56 -24.73 1.33
C VAL A 581 2.92 -24.82 0.62
N ASP A 582 3.67 -23.71 0.62
CA ASP A 582 4.99 -23.54 0.00
C ASP A 582 5.04 -23.72 -1.54
N GLN A 583 3.89 -23.68 -2.23
CA GLN A 583 3.77 -23.71 -3.69
C GLN A 583 3.60 -22.30 -4.27
N HIS A 584 4.49 -21.37 -3.90
CA HIS A 584 4.55 -20.06 -4.56
C HIS A 584 4.91 -20.24 -6.05
N TYR A 585 4.23 -19.51 -6.93
CA TYR A 585 4.60 -19.44 -8.35
C TYR A 585 4.86 -18.01 -8.79
N LEU A 586 5.76 -17.86 -9.77
CA LEU A 586 6.18 -16.56 -10.28
C LEU A 586 5.10 -15.98 -11.22
N VAL A 587 4.56 -14.83 -10.87
CA VAL A 587 3.59 -14.07 -11.67
C VAL A 587 4.31 -13.15 -12.65
N ALA A 588 5.35 -12.45 -12.18
CA ALA A 588 6.10 -11.52 -13.00
C ALA A 588 7.51 -11.27 -12.46
N GLU A 589 8.45 -10.90 -13.32
CA GLU A 589 9.79 -10.45 -12.91
C GLU A 589 10.37 -9.40 -13.88
N SER A 590 11.27 -8.55 -13.38
CA SER A 590 11.85 -7.46 -14.17
C SER A 590 13.16 -7.82 -14.88
N PHE A 591 13.40 -7.23 -16.04
CA PHE A 591 14.65 -7.27 -16.78
C PHE A 591 15.00 -5.89 -17.33
N ASP A 592 16.28 -5.66 -17.59
CA ASP A 592 16.75 -4.48 -18.32
C ASP A 592 17.01 -4.89 -19.76
N PHE A 593 16.20 -4.38 -20.67
CA PHE A 593 16.28 -4.66 -22.10
C PHE A 593 16.76 -3.44 -22.87
N ASN A 594 17.49 -3.69 -23.94
CA ASN A 594 17.78 -2.70 -24.97
C ASN A 594 16.65 -2.66 -26.04
N ASP A 595 16.76 -1.74 -27.00
CA ASP A 595 15.79 -1.60 -28.08
C ASP A 595 15.57 -2.87 -28.92
N GLU A 596 16.62 -3.65 -29.14
CA GLU A 596 16.55 -4.89 -29.93
C GLU A 596 15.77 -5.98 -29.19
N GLU A 597 16.02 -6.13 -27.89
CA GLU A 597 15.31 -7.07 -27.02
C GLU A 597 13.82 -6.70 -26.89
N ILE A 598 13.48 -5.40 -26.80
CA ILE A 598 12.10 -4.92 -26.86
C ILE A 598 11.43 -5.31 -28.19
N ARG A 599 12.08 -5.02 -29.33
CA ARG A 599 11.56 -5.38 -30.66
C ARG A 599 11.44 -6.89 -30.83
N ALA A 600 12.37 -7.68 -30.28
CA ALA A 600 12.29 -9.13 -30.30
C ALA A 600 11.08 -9.64 -29.50
N MET A 601 10.89 -9.16 -28.29
CA MET A 601 9.74 -9.51 -27.44
C MET A 601 8.40 -9.14 -28.11
N GLN A 602 8.29 -7.92 -28.64
CA GLN A 602 7.09 -7.45 -29.38
C GLN A 602 6.79 -8.35 -30.58
N ARG A 603 7.80 -8.73 -31.38
CA ARG A 603 7.63 -9.65 -32.52
C ARG A 603 7.12 -11.02 -32.06
N HIS A 604 7.68 -11.58 -30.98
CA HIS A 604 7.21 -12.87 -30.45
C HIS A 604 5.76 -12.81 -30.00
N GLN A 605 5.31 -11.70 -29.38
CA GLN A 605 3.91 -11.52 -29.02
C GLN A 605 2.99 -11.48 -30.26
N LEU A 606 3.37 -10.73 -31.29
CA LEU A 606 2.60 -10.64 -32.55
C LEU A 606 2.56 -11.98 -33.31
N MET A 607 3.55 -12.85 -33.09
CA MET A 607 3.62 -14.19 -33.70
C MET A 607 3.02 -15.30 -32.82
N ALA A 608 2.43 -14.97 -31.66
CA ALA A 608 1.94 -15.93 -30.67
C ALA A 608 3.01 -16.96 -30.23
N ARG A 609 4.22 -16.46 -29.95
CA ARG A 609 5.39 -17.23 -29.45
C ARG A 609 6.06 -16.56 -28.25
N LEU A 610 5.30 -15.80 -27.46
CA LEU A 610 5.84 -15.13 -26.27
C LEU A 610 6.21 -16.13 -25.17
N SER A 611 5.51 -17.27 -25.09
CA SER A 611 5.78 -18.37 -24.16
C SER A 611 7.13 -19.05 -24.42
N ASP A 612 7.49 -19.27 -25.69
CA ASP A 612 8.81 -19.75 -26.10
C ASP A 612 9.89 -18.76 -25.62
N TYR A 613 9.70 -17.47 -25.93
CA TYR A 613 10.63 -16.41 -25.59
C TYR A 613 10.82 -16.28 -24.07
N PHE A 614 9.74 -16.32 -23.30
CA PHE A 614 9.79 -16.25 -21.83
C PHE A 614 10.37 -17.51 -21.20
N SER A 615 10.11 -18.70 -21.76
CA SER A 615 10.76 -19.94 -21.32
C SER A 615 12.27 -19.88 -21.52
N LEU A 616 12.71 -19.35 -22.66
CA LEU A 616 14.12 -19.12 -22.96
C LEU A 616 14.73 -18.12 -21.99
N LEU A 617 14.04 -16.99 -21.76
CA LEU A 617 14.47 -15.94 -20.84
C LEU A 617 14.68 -16.50 -19.42
N ILE A 618 13.74 -17.29 -18.92
CA ILE A 618 13.84 -17.93 -17.60
C ILE A 618 15.04 -18.90 -17.54
N ARG A 619 15.23 -19.74 -18.56
CA ARG A 619 16.30 -20.75 -18.56
C ARG A 619 17.69 -20.16 -18.78
N GLN A 620 17.80 -19.09 -19.55
CA GLN A 620 19.09 -18.57 -20.02
C GLN A 620 19.54 -17.31 -19.28
N HIS A 621 18.64 -16.38 -18.96
CA HIS A 621 19.03 -15.10 -18.38
C HIS A 621 19.55 -15.24 -16.94
N THR A 622 20.73 -14.69 -16.65
CA THR A 622 21.42 -14.82 -15.35
C THR A 622 20.65 -14.17 -14.19
N LEU A 623 19.83 -13.16 -14.49
CA LEU A 623 18.97 -12.49 -13.52
C LEU A 623 17.58 -13.14 -13.35
N SER A 624 17.26 -14.27 -14.01
CA SER A 624 15.96 -14.92 -13.78
C SER A 624 15.86 -15.46 -12.34
N VAL A 625 14.76 -15.17 -11.68
CA VAL A 625 14.52 -15.59 -10.29
C VAL A 625 14.41 -17.11 -10.19
N LEU A 626 13.67 -17.78 -11.10
CA LEU A 626 13.53 -19.23 -11.04
C LEU A 626 14.86 -19.93 -11.32
N LYS A 627 15.69 -19.40 -12.22
CA LYS A 627 17.04 -19.92 -12.47
C LYS A 627 17.94 -19.83 -11.25
N ARG A 628 17.82 -18.76 -10.46
CA ARG A 628 18.57 -18.59 -9.20
C ARG A 628 18.06 -19.51 -8.10
N LEU A 629 16.74 -19.58 -7.92
CA LEU A 629 16.11 -20.51 -6.97
C LEU A 629 16.49 -21.96 -7.25
N ALA A 630 16.60 -22.33 -8.52
CA ALA A 630 16.97 -23.67 -8.93
C ALA A 630 18.49 -23.93 -8.92
N HIS A 631 19.34 -23.00 -8.50
CA HIS A 631 20.81 -23.12 -8.62
C HIS A 631 21.28 -23.55 -10.02
N HIS A 632 20.61 -23.03 -11.06
CA HIS A 632 20.85 -23.37 -12.47
C HIS A 632 20.46 -24.81 -12.90
N ASP A 633 19.82 -25.60 -12.04
CA ASP A 633 19.36 -26.96 -12.34
C ASP A 633 18.13 -26.97 -13.29
N GLN A 634 18.29 -27.52 -14.50
CA GLN A 634 17.27 -27.47 -15.55
C GLN A 634 15.97 -28.24 -15.23
N PRO A 635 16.02 -29.48 -14.71
CA PRO A 635 14.88 -30.17 -14.13
C PRO A 635 14.11 -29.32 -13.12
N LEU A 636 14.81 -28.69 -12.16
CA LEU A 636 14.17 -27.88 -11.13
C LEU A 636 13.60 -26.57 -11.69
N ILE A 637 14.27 -25.91 -12.66
CA ILE A 637 13.70 -24.75 -13.37
C ILE A 637 12.39 -25.14 -14.05
N THR A 638 12.35 -26.31 -14.70
CA THR A 638 11.15 -26.81 -15.38
C THR A 638 10.03 -27.10 -14.37
N ALA A 639 10.36 -27.72 -13.22
CA ALA A 639 9.40 -27.98 -12.16
C ALA A 639 8.83 -26.67 -11.57
N LEU A 640 9.67 -25.66 -11.33
CA LEU A 640 9.24 -24.34 -10.84
C LEU A 640 8.38 -23.60 -11.86
N LEU A 641 8.73 -23.67 -13.15
CA LEU A 641 7.93 -23.08 -14.23
C LEU A 641 6.53 -23.73 -14.30
N ASN A 642 6.48 -25.06 -14.17
CA ASN A 642 5.23 -25.84 -14.20
C ASN A 642 4.33 -25.60 -12.98
N ARG A 643 4.79 -24.89 -11.93
CA ARG A 643 3.91 -24.44 -10.84
C ARG A 643 2.95 -23.33 -11.26
N ASN A 644 3.27 -22.59 -12.33
CA ASN A 644 2.36 -21.60 -12.87
C ASN A 644 1.15 -22.33 -13.50
N PRO A 645 -0.08 -22.10 -12.99
CA PRO A 645 -1.24 -22.88 -13.39
C PRO A 645 -1.63 -22.70 -14.85
N GLU A 646 -1.22 -21.60 -15.50
CA GLU A 646 -1.60 -21.29 -16.88
C GLU A 646 -0.50 -20.47 -17.58
N PHE A 647 0.64 -21.11 -17.87
CA PHE A 647 1.71 -20.53 -18.68
C PHE A 647 1.45 -20.77 -20.17
N THR A 648 0.56 -19.97 -20.77
CA THR A 648 0.12 -20.11 -22.17
C THR A 648 0.10 -18.75 -22.87
N GLU A 649 0.19 -18.71 -24.21
CA GLU A 649 0.15 -17.45 -24.98
C GLU A 649 -1.00 -16.52 -24.58
N ALA A 650 -2.17 -17.07 -24.25
CA ALA A 650 -3.35 -16.29 -23.84
C ALA A 650 -3.19 -15.61 -22.47
N ASN A 651 -2.20 -16.01 -21.65
CA ASN A 651 -1.98 -15.51 -20.29
C ASN A 651 -0.64 -14.81 -20.08
N LEU A 652 0.09 -14.50 -21.16
CA LEU A 652 1.38 -13.84 -21.08
C LEU A 652 1.29 -12.39 -21.55
N GLY A 653 2.14 -11.54 -20.97
CA GLY A 653 2.21 -10.12 -21.29
C GLY A 653 3.47 -9.47 -20.75
N TYR A 654 3.56 -8.15 -20.91
CA TYR A 654 4.65 -7.38 -20.35
C TYR A 654 4.28 -5.91 -20.16
N LEU A 655 5.02 -5.22 -19.29
CA LEU A 655 4.98 -3.75 -19.17
C LEU A 655 6.39 -3.19 -19.42
N VAL A 656 6.45 -1.97 -19.97
CA VAL A 656 7.71 -1.34 -20.39
C VAL A 656 7.85 0.05 -19.75
N TYR A 657 8.99 0.30 -19.14
CA TYR A 657 9.34 1.56 -18.49
C TYR A 657 10.72 2.03 -18.96
N HIS A 658 10.84 3.29 -19.36
CA HIS A 658 12.13 3.86 -19.75
C HIS A 658 13.05 4.02 -18.53
N SER A 659 14.30 3.58 -18.65
CA SER A 659 15.35 3.73 -17.64
C SER A 659 16.66 4.19 -18.30
N GLY A 660 16.78 5.51 -18.50
CA GLY A 660 17.92 6.10 -19.19
C GLY A 660 18.01 5.63 -20.65
N GLN A 661 19.11 4.96 -21.00
CA GLN A 661 19.35 4.38 -22.33
C GLN A 661 18.79 2.96 -22.51
N THR A 662 18.13 2.41 -21.49
CA THR A 662 17.57 1.05 -21.50
C THR A 662 16.10 1.07 -21.08
N TYR A 663 15.47 -0.08 -21.17
CA TYR A 663 14.08 -0.30 -20.80
C TYR A 663 13.99 -1.29 -19.65
N ARG A 664 13.33 -0.88 -18.57
CA ARG A 664 12.87 -1.82 -17.56
C ARG A 664 11.60 -2.50 -18.06
N VAL A 665 11.70 -3.81 -18.27
CA VAL A 665 10.58 -4.66 -18.69
C VAL A 665 10.12 -5.49 -17.52
N LEU A 666 8.83 -5.48 -17.22
CA LEU A 666 8.21 -6.48 -16.36
C LEU A 666 7.64 -7.58 -17.25
N ALA A 667 8.29 -8.73 -17.32
CA ALA A 667 7.75 -9.91 -17.98
C ALA A 667 6.66 -10.52 -17.10
N ILE A 668 5.45 -10.69 -17.63
CA ILE A 668 4.28 -11.20 -16.90
C ILE A 668 3.98 -12.60 -17.40
N TYR A 669 4.17 -13.57 -16.50
CA TYR A 669 3.96 -15.00 -16.74
C TYR A 669 2.53 -15.47 -16.43
N ASN A 670 1.74 -14.61 -15.78
CA ASN A 670 0.32 -14.88 -15.51
C ASN A 670 -0.45 -13.54 -15.47
N VAL A 671 -0.98 -13.12 -16.61
CA VAL A 671 -1.69 -11.84 -16.77
C VAL A 671 -2.97 -11.82 -15.93
N ARG A 672 -3.72 -12.93 -15.87
CA ARG A 672 -4.90 -13.05 -15.01
C ARG A 672 -4.56 -12.70 -13.56
N ARG A 673 -3.50 -13.31 -13.01
CA ARG A 673 -3.12 -13.06 -11.62
C ARG A 673 -2.57 -11.66 -11.38
N MET A 674 -1.89 -11.09 -12.37
CA MET A 674 -1.45 -9.70 -12.35
C MET A 674 -2.65 -8.73 -12.32
N VAL A 675 -3.69 -8.98 -13.11
CA VAL A 675 -4.95 -8.24 -13.07
C VAL A 675 -5.55 -8.31 -11.66
N ASP A 676 -5.68 -9.50 -11.10
CA ASP A 676 -6.26 -9.66 -9.76
C ASP A 676 -5.46 -8.92 -8.69
N PHE A 677 -4.13 -8.89 -8.83
CA PHE A 677 -3.27 -8.11 -7.95
C PHE A 677 -3.58 -6.62 -8.05
N ILE A 678 -3.63 -6.06 -9.26
CA ILE A 678 -3.93 -4.63 -9.48
C ILE A 678 -5.35 -4.27 -9.02
N GLU A 679 -6.35 -5.12 -9.29
CA GLU A 679 -7.76 -4.88 -8.95
C GLU A 679 -7.99 -4.75 -7.43
N LYS A 680 -7.12 -5.31 -6.57
CA LYS A 680 -7.22 -5.11 -5.11
C LYS A 680 -7.21 -3.65 -4.68
N ARG A 681 -6.57 -2.78 -5.47
CA ARG A 681 -6.55 -1.34 -5.19
C ARG A 681 -7.94 -0.71 -5.25
N GLN A 682 -8.88 -1.37 -5.92
CA GLN A 682 -10.26 -0.91 -6.06
C GLN A 682 -11.15 -1.26 -4.85
N LEU A 683 -10.63 -2.01 -3.88
CA LEU A 683 -11.32 -2.35 -2.64
C LEU A 683 -11.37 -1.16 -1.68
N ASN A 684 -12.37 -1.16 -0.81
CA ASN A 684 -12.57 -0.13 0.20
C ASN A 684 -11.74 -0.39 1.45
N PRO A 685 -10.72 0.43 1.77
CA PRO A 685 -9.91 0.22 2.97
C PRO A 685 -10.66 0.51 4.28
N ASN A 686 -11.82 1.18 4.22
CA ASN A 686 -12.60 1.59 5.39
C ASN A 686 -13.70 0.59 5.78
N ALA A 687 -13.77 -0.55 5.10
CA ALA A 687 -14.74 -1.61 5.40
C ALA A 687 -14.43 -2.27 6.75
N SER A 688 -15.43 -2.42 7.61
CA SER A 688 -15.33 -3.12 8.91
C SER A 688 -15.54 -4.64 8.79
N GLY A 689 -15.92 -5.13 7.62
CA GLY A 689 -16.13 -6.55 7.31
C GLY A 689 -15.96 -6.84 5.81
N GLN A 690 -15.92 -8.12 5.45
CA GLN A 690 -15.63 -8.55 4.07
C GLN A 690 -16.62 -8.00 3.04
N GLU A 691 -17.91 -7.96 3.38
CA GLU A 691 -18.99 -7.46 2.53
C GLU A 691 -18.76 -6.00 2.10
N GLY A 692 -18.21 -5.18 3.00
CA GLY A 692 -17.93 -3.77 2.73
C GLY A 692 -16.73 -3.52 1.82
N LEU A 693 -15.85 -4.51 1.61
CA LEU A 693 -14.62 -4.32 0.81
C LEU A 693 -14.94 -4.01 -0.66
N LEU A 694 -16.02 -4.54 -1.19
CA LEU A 694 -16.43 -4.31 -2.58
C LEU A 694 -17.12 -2.96 -2.77
N PHE A 695 -17.46 -2.24 -1.70
CA PHE A 695 -18.16 -0.97 -1.80
C PHE A 695 -17.27 0.14 -2.39
N LYS A 696 -17.64 0.74 -3.52
CA LYS A 696 -16.80 1.74 -4.20
C LYS A 696 -16.60 3.01 -3.37
N PRO A 697 -15.35 3.38 -3.01
CA PRO A 697 -15.07 4.69 -2.44
C PRO A 697 -15.31 5.80 -3.50
N ASP A 698 -15.37 7.06 -3.03
CA ASP A 698 -15.56 8.24 -3.88
C ASP A 698 -14.49 8.37 -4.98
N SER A 699 -13.28 7.89 -4.72
CA SER A 699 -12.19 7.85 -5.69
C SER A 699 -12.46 6.94 -6.90
N LEU A 700 -13.50 6.10 -6.86
CA LEU A 700 -13.97 5.27 -7.97
C LEU A 700 -15.34 5.70 -8.50
N ALA A 701 -15.78 6.93 -8.21
CA ALA A 701 -17.07 7.45 -8.69
C ALA A 701 -17.22 7.47 -10.22
N PHE A 702 -16.11 7.41 -10.97
CA PHE A 702 -16.10 7.31 -12.43
C PHE A 702 -16.20 5.87 -12.94
N HIS A 703 -15.87 4.87 -12.13
CA HIS A 703 -15.74 3.49 -12.59
C HIS A 703 -17.12 2.83 -12.67
N VAL A 704 -17.61 2.65 -13.89
CA VAL A 704 -18.89 1.98 -14.17
C VAL A 704 -18.63 0.63 -14.82
N ASN A 705 -19.23 -0.43 -14.29
CA ASN A 705 -19.30 -1.72 -14.98
C ASN A 705 -20.66 -1.78 -15.70
N PRO A 706 -20.72 -1.84 -17.04
CA PRO A 706 -22.00 -1.86 -17.76
C PRO A 706 -22.86 -3.09 -17.50
N THR A 707 -22.26 -4.19 -17.03
CA THR A 707 -22.97 -5.47 -16.85
C THR A 707 -23.47 -5.66 -15.42
N THR A 708 -23.10 -4.79 -14.47
CA THR A 708 -23.49 -4.97 -13.08
C THR A 708 -24.84 -4.30 -12.76
N ALA A 709 -25.65 -5.00 -11.96
CA ALA A 709 -26.86 -4.43 -11.38
C ALA A 709 -26.57 -3.45 -10.22
N THR A 710 -25.33 -3.42 -9.72
CA THR A 710 -24.92 -2.68 -8.52
C THR A 710 -23.72 -1.75 -8.82
N PRO A 711 -23.91 -0.60 -9.49
CA PRO A 711 -22.82 0.29 -9.89
C PRO A 711 -21.95 0.83 -8.73
N TRP A 712 -22.49 0.86 -7.51
CA TRP A 712 -21.77 1.22 -6.28
C TRP A 712 -20.89 0.11 -5.70
N LEU A 713 -20.92 -1.10 -6.27
CA LEU A 713 -20.04 -2.21 -5.91
C LEU A 713 -18.99 -2.46 -7.01
N THR A 714 -17.79 -2.79 -6.60
CA THR A 714 -16.71 -3.30 -7.45
C THR A 714 -16.89 -4.80 -7.59
N THR A 715 -16.84 -5.34 -8.80
CA THR A 715 -16.68 -6.79 -9.00
C THR A 715 -15.21 -7.10 -9.26
N LEU A 716 -14.66 -8.06 -8.51
CA LEU A 716 -13.31 -8.60 -8.77
C LEU A 716 -13.42 -9.87 -9.62
N GLN A 717 -12.40 -10.16 -10.43
CA GLN A 717 -12.19 -11.48 -11.05
C GLN A 717 -13.31 -12.03 -11.94
N GLU A 718 -14.14 -11.17 -12.56
CA GLU A 718 -15.12 -11.65 -13.54
C GLU A 718 -14.41 -12.34 -14.72
N ASP A 719 -14.48 -13.67 -14.85
CA ASP A 719 -14.25 -14.37 -16.12
C ASP A 719 -15.46 -14.12 -17.03
N HIS A 720 -15.82 -12.86 -17.25
CA HIS A 720 -16.66 -12.56 -18.39
C HIS A 720 -15.80 -12.74 -19.63
N PRO A 721 -16.31 -13.38 -20.71
CA PRO A 721 -15.82 -12.98 -22.01
C PRO A 721 -15.99 -11.47 -21.98
N LEU A 722 -14.91 -10.71 -22.19
CA LEU A 722 -15.13 -9.40 -22.76
C LEU A 722 -16.11 -9.71 -23.87
N VAL A 723 -17.33 -9.18 -23.77
CA VAL A 723 -18.05 -8.85 -24.98
C VAL A 723 -17.03 -7.97 -25.63
N THR A 724 -16.21 -8.56 -26.52
CA THR A 724 -15.57 -7.83 -27.59
C THR A 724 -16.73 -6.97 -28.03
N PRO A 725 -16.68 -5.65 -27.77
CA PRO A 725 -17.80 -4.82 -28.13
C PRO A 725 -18.12 -5.24 -29.58
N PRO A 726 -19.38 -5.55 -29.96
CA PRO A 726 -19.67 -6.09 -31.30
C PRO A 726 -19.04 -5.23 -32.42
N TYR A 727 -18.66 -4.01 -32.08
CA TYR A 727 -17.89 -2.95 -32.72
C TYR A 727 -16.46 -3.24 -33.21
N ILE A 728 -16.16 -4.43 -33.72
CA ILE A 728 -15.12 -4.58 -34.77
C ILE A 728 -15.70 -5.32 -35.98
N HIS A 729 -16.91 -4.94 -36.35
CA HIS A 729 -17.34 -4.78 -37.73
C HIS A 729 -18.06 -3.42 -37.65
N ASP A 730 -17.57 -2.33 -38.23
CA ASP A 730 -17.18 -2.16 -39.61
C ASP A 730 -16.00 -1.18 -39.74
N ALA A 731 -14.94 -1.62 -40.40
CA ALA A 731 -14.09 -0.73 -41.16
C ALA A 731 -14.41 -0.98 -42.65
N LEU A 732 -14.93 0.07 -43.28
CA LEU A 732 -15.16 0.32 -44.72
C LEU A 732 -16.53 -0.06 -45.30
N PRO A 733 -17.17 0.80 -46.13
CA PRO A 733 -16.85 2.19 -46.49
C PRO A 733 -17.44 3.22 -45.51
#